data_AF-A0A942W7S4-F1
#
_entry.id   AF-A0A942W7S4-F1
#
_cell.length_a   1.000
_cell.length_b   1.000
_cell.length_c   1.000
_cell.angle_alpha   90.00
_cell.angle_beta   90.00
_cell.angle_gamma   90.00
#
_symmetry.space_group_name_H-M   'P 1'
#
loop_
_entity.id
_entity.type
_entity.pdbx_description
1 polymer ?
#
loop_
_entity_poly.entity_id
_entity_poly.type
_entity_poly.pdbx_seq_one_letter_code
_entity_poly.pdbx_strand_id
1 'polypeptide(L)'
;MNLTKRITAWFLTLVMVLGLIPQTMFAQEIATSPLQYEATQEMNEDKTEATISIKFTETETIQLEKVTLSDGTEKVEDLSEVTYTVSENGKYDFKVNYVMEGTPQEETISVEVSGLEEKIKELVTNQNIELDVDIQLKGATYFDGHPNPFFGGTKQYMISDRSIIPYNGMQLMELIVEIPYQEGLEIQGITPSAASQYPDLSKVEKDDKNKKWTYSFYFYKNGTYEFTIDYILNGENKITSTSFTVDGLVSIKDIAMRRHLINEYGEFSGFRYQDGQYVTQDILAKEPSVGFFTFGLDGDNGTTAEYTTSLDGLQYLKNATGLYLYDCKKLAEGETIEPVTEGYYPNMKLFRVSNLNERPNMPKSAYNAELVTKSIANMPALTELVINGTGFSDCTVFRKITAGSLDYLQAMANNIVSLDGIESQQNLSSINIGQNKIKSIDPLSKLNQINFLNLMRNEVFDLRPINESLNQKAVAGNTVYGFAAREQNITYDRTVITPLQNGMYTVELPMPIDIDGSLTNTSSVSLKFANGTTKTYSTSQSEGKTYISIPEGDVDSSQENPFEGAEFKFSFNNNNGADPRTKAWFTGTVTFKASPIATNYHVIYDFISGTRGKSLPPEITDLLPIDSTKYYEGDTITAKNPTQLELEVSDGVWTFEGYDADSKTANANSANEDGNIQFTGTWIFETKKYDVSYKFESINTDKEVPKEILDMLPTVGSVEHGKTVNAPETEYKDVKVTDGVW
;
A
#
# COMPACT_ATOMS: atom_id res chain seq x y z
N MET A 1 51.41 -39.27 87.49
CA MET A 1 51.80 -40.68 87.79
C MET A 1 51.20 -41.55 86.68
N ASN A 2 51.92 -42.61 86.26
CA ASN A 2 51.51 -43.82 85.52
C ASN A 2 49.98 -44.08 85.36
N LEU A 3 49.46 -44.73 84.30
CA LEU A 3 50.06 -45.42 83.15
C LEU A 3 49.00 -45.53 82.02
N THR A 4 49.41 -45.22 80.78
CA THR A 4 49.28 -46.02 79.54
C THR A 4 48.09 -47.01 79.30
N LYS A 5 47.38 -46.83 78.18
CA LYS A 5 47.34 -47.81 77.05
C LYS A 5 46.88 -47.20 75.71
N ARG A 6 47.46 -47.69 74.60
CA ARG A 6 47.24 -47.31 73.17
C ARG A 6 46.57 -48.46 72.40
N ILE A 7 45.90 -48.14 71.28
CA ILE A 7 45.76 -48.83 69.96
C ILE A 7 44.60 -48.14 69.21
N THR A 8 44.67 -47.54 68.00
CA THR A 8 45.73 -47.30 66.99
C THR A 8 45.83 -48.27 65.79
N ALA A 9 44.87 -48.18 64.85
CA ALA A 9 44.97 -48.51 63.42
C ALA A 9 44.04 -47.50 62.66
N TRP A 10 44.37 -46.76 61.59
CA TRP A 10 45.10 -47.01 60.33
C TRP A 10 44.42 -47.98 59.35
N PHE A 11 43.66 -47.44 58.37
CA PHE A 11 44.11 -47.42 56.96
C PHE A 11 43.36 -46.39 56.11
N LEU A 12 43.90 -46.09 54.93
CA LEU A 12 43.54 -45.01 54.01
C LEU A 12 43.09 -45.60 52.66
N THR A 13 41.98 -45.11 52.06
CA THR A 13 41.81 -45.10 50.60
C THR A 13 40.85 -44.01 50.12
N LEU A 14 41.23 -43.35 49.03
CA LEU A 14 40.55 -42.25 48.36
C LEU A 14 39.56 -42.76 47.29
N VAL A 15 38.28 -42.36 47.37
CA VAL A 15 37.37 -42.26 46.20
C VAL A 15 36.44 -41.06 46.41
N MET A 16 36.34 -40.17 45.42
CA MET A 16 35.31 -39.12 45.38
C MET A 16 33.96 -39.71 44.92
N VAL A 17 32.91 -39.64 45.74
CA VAL A 17 31.50 -39.52 45.30
C VAL A 17 30.71 -38.77 46.39
N LEU A 18 29.75 -37.95 45.93
CA LEU A 18 28.71 -37.20 46.65
C LEU A 18 28.14 -37.82 47.94
N GLY A 19 27.78 -36.95 48.89
CA GLY A 19 26.68 -37.18 49.84
C GLY A 19 27.03 -37.15 51.34
N LEU A 20 26.28 -36.33 52.09
CA LEU A 20 25.89 -36.51 53.50
C LEU A 20 26.99 -36.75 54.56
N ILE A 21 27.29 -35.69 55.33
CA ILE A 21 27.50 -35.80 56.79
C ILE A 21 26.86 -34.57 57.46
N PRO A 22 25.71 -34.71 58.16
CA PRO A 22 25.30 -33.75 59.17
C PRO A 22 26.19 -33.94 60.42
N GLN A 23 26.82 -32.88 60.90
CA GLN A 23 27.56 -32.87 62.17
C GLN A 23 26.91 -31.86 63.11
N THR A 24 26.11 -32.35 64.06
CA THR A 24 26.09 -31.86 65.45
C THR A 24 25.40 -32.89 66.35
N MET A 25 26.16 -33.54 67.24
CA MET A 25 25.62 -34.30 68.37
C MET A 25 25.24 -33.35 69.51
N PHE A 26 24.15 -33.66 70.21
CA PHE A 26 23.96 -33.28 71.62
C PHE A 26 23.41 -34.48 72.40
N ALA A 27 24.31 -35.18 73.11
CA ALA A 27 23.91 -36.18 74.09
C ALA A 27 23.64 -35.48 75.43
N GLN A 28 22.41 -35.56 75.93
CA GLN A 28 22.05 -35.06 77.26
C GLN A 28 21.71 -36.22 78.19
N GLU A 29 22.73 -36.75 78.87
CA GLU A 29 22.57 -37.78 79.90
C GLU A 29 22.00 -37.16 81.18
N ILE A 30 20.67 -37.22 81.36
CA ILE A 30 20.01 -36.74 82.59
C ILE A 30 19.96 -37.89 83.62
N ALA A 31 20.86 -37.82 84.59
CA ALA A 31 21.03 -38.81 85.64
C ALA A 31 19.86 -38.86 86.66
N THR A 32 18.72 -39.45 86.26
CA THR A 32 17.71 -40.06 87.16
C THR A 32 16.73 -41.03 86.48
N SER A 33 16.76 -41.21 85.15
CA SER A 33 15.84 -42.11 84.43
C SER A 33 16.25 -43.59 84.54
N PRO A 34 15.32 -44.54 84.75
CA PRO A 34 15.56 -45.97 84.54
C PRO A 34 15.49 -46.36 83.05
N LEU A 35 14.89 -45.55 82.18
CA LEU A 35 14.90 -45.76 80.74
C LEU A 35 16.28 -45.37 80.18
N GLN A 36 16.95 -46.32 79.52
CA GLN A 36 18.15 -46.05 78.75
C GLN A 36 17.76 -45.74 77.31
N TYR A 37 17.98 -44.52 76.84
CA TYR A 37 17.65 -44.09 75.49
C TYR A 37 18.70 -43.12 74.92
N GLU A 38 18.78 -43.09 73.60
CA GLU A 38 19.53 -42.07 72.84
C GLU A 38 18.53 -41.27 72.00
N ALA A 39 18.58 -39.95 72.09
CA ALA A 39 17.75 -39.04 71.30
C ALA A 39 18.64 -38.24 70.34
N THR A 40 18.33 -38.29 69.05
CA THR A 40 19.07 -37.59 67.98
C THR A 40 18.14 -36.71 67.16
N GLN A 41 18.63 -35.55 66.72
CA GLN A 41 18.00 -34.72 65.71
C GLN A 41 18.79 -34.82 64.39
N GLU A 42 18.09 -34.97 63.27
CA GLU A 42 18.66 -34.87 61.91
C GLU A 42 17.83 -33.85 61.10
N MET A 43 18.49 -32.89 60.46
CA MET A 43 17.83 -31.86 59.64
C MET A 43 17.90 -32.23 58.16
N ASN A 44 16.85 -31.88 57.40
CA ASN A 44 16.85 -32.00 55.94
C ASN A 44 17.81 -30.98 55.29
N GLU A 45 18.13 -31.14 54.01
CA GLU A 45 19.16 -30.34 53.31
C GLU A 45 18.86 -28.83 53.27
N ASP A 46 17.58 -28.43 53.28
CA ASP A 46 17.13 -27.03 53.28
C ASP A 46 16.85 -26.45 54.69
N LYS A 47 17.06 -27.24 55.74
CA LYS A 47 16.77 -26.93 57.15
C LYS A 47 15.33 -26.48 57.44
N THR A 48 14.35 -26.82 56.60
CA THR A 48 12.94 -26.51 56.89
C THR A 48 12.22 -27.58 57.71
N GLU A 49 12.80 -28.78 57.86
CA GLU A 49 12.26 -29.89 58.66
C GLU A 49 13.37 -30.67 59.39
N ALA A 50 13.10 -31.13 60.61
CA ALA A 50 13.97 -32.00 61.40
C ALA A 50 13.24 -33.28 61.79
N THR A 51 13.94 -34.42 61.77
CA THR A 51 13.46 -35.68 62.34
C THR A 51 14.15 -35.93 63.67
N ILE A 52 13.33 -36.04 64.73
CA ILE A 52 13.73 -36.52 66.05
C ILE A 52 13.64 -38.05 66.02
N SER A 53 14.68 -38.74 66.45
CA SER A 53 14.68 -40.20 66.64
C SER A 53 15.06 -40.52 68.08
N ILE A 54 14.19 -41.25 68.79
CA ILE A 54 14.45 -41.74 70.15
C ILE A 54 14.60 -43.26 70.08
N LYS A 55 15.83 -43.73 70.34
CA LYS A 55 16.19 -45.15 70.31
C LYS A 55 16.31 -45.68 71.74
N PHE A 56 15.52 -46.68 72.08
CA PHE A 56 15.53 -47.28 73.41
C PHE A 56 16.49 -48.46 73.47
N THR A 57 17.32 -48.50 74.51
CA THR A 57 18.18 -49.64 74.82
C THR A 57 17.44 -50.54 75.79
N GLU A 58 16.87 -51.63 75.28
CA GLU A 58 16.13 -52.59 76.11
C GLU A 58 17.01 -53.22 77.21
N THR A 59 16.38 -53.47 78.36
CA THR A 59 16.96 -54.24 79.46
C THR A 59 15.98 -55.36 79.83
N GLU A 60 16.47 -56.49 80.36
CA GLU A 60 15.61 -57.65 80.69
C GLU A 60 14.48 -57.35 81.71
N THR A 61 14.53 -56.18 82.36
CA THR A 61 13.61 -55.75 83.43
C THR A 61 12.57 -54.68 83.02
N ILE A 62 12.64 -54.14 81.80
CA ILE A 62 11.74 -53.07 81.31
C ILE A 62 11.07 -53.51 80.01
N GLN A 63 9.74 -53.39 79.95
CA GLN A 63 8.95 -53.60 78.73
C GLN A 63 8.24 -52.30 78.35
N LEU A 64 8.47 -51.79 77.13
CA LEU A 64 7.78 -50.63 76.59
C LEU A 64 6.36 -51.04 76.15
N GLU A 65 5.34 -50.33 76.60
CA GLU A 65 3.94 -50.57 76.19
C GLU A 65 3.49 -49.58 75.11
N LYS A 66 3.87 -48.30 75.27
CA LYS A 66 3.38 -47.22 74.40
C LYS A 66 4.26 -45.98 74.46
N VAL A 67 4.48 -45.34 73.32
CA VAL A 67 5.05 -43.98 73.24
C VAL A 67 4.03 -43.05 72.62
N THR A 68 3.59 -42.03 73.37
CA THR A 68 2.75 -40.95 72.86
C THR A 68 3.65 -39.79 72.42
N LEU A 69 3.56 -39.43 71.14
CA LEU A 69 4.29 -38.33 70.50
C LEU A 69 3.71 -36.97 70.91
N SER A 70 4.42 -35.87 70.63
CA SER A 70 4.03 -34.53 71.10
C SER A 70 2.73 -33.98 70.50
N ASP A 71 2.27 -34.51 69.36
CA ASP A 71 0.96 -34.21 68.77
C ASP A 71 -0.19 -35.02 69.40
N GLY A 72 0.12 -35.95 70.31
CA GLY A 72 -0.82 -36.89 70.93
C GLY A 72 -0.97 -38.22 70.17
N THR A 73 -0.27 -38.43 69.06
CA THR A 73 -0.27 -39.71 68.33
C THR A 73 0.34 -40.82 69.18
N GLU A 74 -0.32 -41.97 69.28
CA GLU A 74 0.14 -43.10 70.10
C GLU A 74 0.78 -44.20 69.23
N LYS A 75 2.03 -44.56 69.53
CA LYS A 75 2.72 -45.73 68.97
C LYS A 75 2.73 -46.87 69.99
N VAL A 76 2.37 -48.08 69.55
CA VAL A 76 2.30 -49.31 70.36
C VAL A 76 3.04 -50.50 69.73
N GLU A 77 3.62 -50.32 68.54
CA GLU A 77 4.40 -51.32 67.80
C GLU A 77 5.74 -50.69 67.38
N ASP A 78 6.76 -51.52 67.16
CA ASP A 78 8.15 -51.13 66.80
C ASP A 78 8.79 -50.07 67.71
N LEU A 79 8.57 -50.17 69.02
CA LEU A 79 9.00 -49.19 70.03
C LEU A 79 10.51 -49.13 70.29
N SER A 80 11.34 -49.93 69.62
CA SER A 80 12.80 -49.88 69.77
C SER A 80 13.40 -48.56 69.25
N GLU A 81 12.76 -47.93 68.26
CA GLU A 81 13.19 -46.64 67.71
C GLU A 81 11.97 -45.85 67.21
N VAL A 82 11.70 -44.72 67.87
CA VAL A 82 10.54 -43.87 67.60
C VAL A 82 10.98 -42.60 66.92
N THR A 83 10.56 -42.42 65.66
CA THR A 83 10.85 -41.23 64.85
C THR A 83 9.65 -40.27 64.79
N TYR A 84 9.91 -38.97 64.84
CA TYR A 84 8.91 -37.89 64.73
C TYR A 84 9.50 -36.68 64.00
N THR A 85 8.85 -36.24 62.92
CA THR A 85 9.31 -35.11 62.09
C THR A 85 8.60 -33.82 62.50
N VAL A 86 9.36 -32.73 62.60
CA VAL A 86 8.92 -31.40 63.03
C VAL A 86 9.41 -30.32 62.07
N SER A 87 8.62 -29.25 61.91
CA SER A 87 8.92 -28.13 61.00
C SER A 87 9.08 -26.79 61.74
N GLU A 88 9.22 -26.82 63.07
CA GLU A 88 9.33 -25.64 63.94
C GLU A 88 10.42 -25.88 65.00
N ASN A 89 11.14 -24.83 65.40
CA ASN A 89 12.08 -24.91 66.52
C ASN A 89 11.28 -24.91 67.84
N GLY A 90 11.61 -25.81 68.77
CA GLY A 90 10.86 -25.93 70.01
C GLY A 90 11.17 -27.18 70.83
N LYS A 91 10.50 -27.29 71.97
CA LYS A 91 10.62 -28.42 72.91
C LYS A 91 9.50 -29.42 72.67
N TYR A 92 9.87 -30.66 72.36
CA TYR A 92 8.97 -31.77 72.06
C TYR A 92 9.04 -32.81 73.17
N ASP A 93 7.91 -33.01 73.84
CA ASP A 93 7.74 -33.96 74.94
C ASP A 93 7.10 -35.26 74.43
N PHE A 94 7.69 -36.40 74.80
CA PHE A 94 7.28 -37.76 74.43
C PHE A 94 6.97 -38.54 75.70
N LYS A 95 5.74 -39.03 75.84
CA LYS A 95 5.32 -39.82 77.02
C LYS A 95 5.54 -41.31 76.76
N VAL A 96 6.47 -41.90 77.49
CA VAL A 96 6.81 -43.33 77.43
C VAL A 96 6.09 -44.03 78.58
N ASN A 97 5.18 -44.94 78.23
CA ASN A 97 4.54 -45.86 79.17
C ASN A 97 5.27 -47.20 79.09
N TYR A 98 5.73 -47.68 80.24
CA TYR A 98 6.51 -48.91 80.36
C TYR A 98 6.20 -49.65 81.66
N VAL A 99 6.41 -50.96 81.65
CA VAL A 99 6.31 -51.80 82.84
C VAL A 99 7.72 -52.12 83.32
N MET A 100 8.03 -51.73 84.55
CA MET A 100 9.26 -52.10 85.26
C MET A 100 8.90 -52.99 86.45
N GLU A 101 9.50 -54.18 86.52
CA GLU A 101 9.20 -55.20 87.55
C GLU A 101 7.70 -55.48 87.79
N GLY A 102 6.88 -55.39 86.73
CA GLY A 102 5.43 -55.64 86.80
C GLY A 102 4.56 -54.46 87.26
N THR A 103 5.16 -53.28 87.48
CA THR A 103 4.41 -52.05 87.80
C THR A 103 4.44 -51.08 86.61
N PRO A 104 3.28 -50.59 86.10
CA PRO A 104 3.25 -49.55 85.08
C PRO A 104 3.85 -48.23 85.58
N GLN A 105 4.65 -47.59 84.73
CA GLN A 105 5.24 -46.27 84.92
C GLN A 105 4.98 -45.42 83.67
N GLU A 106 4.88 -44.10 83.86
CA GLU A 106 4.88 -43.12 82.77
C GLU A 106 6.03 -42.15 83.00
N GLU A 107 6.83 -41.89 81.96
CA GLU A 107 7.92 -40.92 81.99
C GLU A 107 7.88 -40.03 80.74
N THR A 108 8.20 -38.75 80.89
CA THR A 108 8.27 -37.80 79.78
C THR A 108 9.72 -37.57 79.37
N ILE A 109 10.07 -37.97 78.15
CA ILE A 109 11.33 -37.60 77.51
C ILE A 109 11.13 -36.26 76.78
N SER A 110 12.04 -35.33 77.01
CA SER A 110 12.01 -33.99 76.42
C SER A 110 13.17 -33.82 75.44
N VAL A 111 12.87 -33.51 74.17
CA VAL A 111 13.88 -33.19 73.15
C VAL A 111 13.68 -31.76 72.68
N GLU A 112 14.74 -30.94 72.71
CA GLU A 112 14.72 -29.57 72.21
C GLU A 112 15.33 -29.51 70.80
N VAL A 113 14.52 -29.14 69.81
CA VAL A 113 14.94 -28.98 68.42
C VAL A 113 15.27 -27.52 68.16
N SER A 114 16.46 -27.28 67.64
CA SER A 114 16.95 -25.95 67.27
C SER A 114 17.76 -25.99 65.97
N GLY A 115 17.76 -24.88 65.22
CA GLY A 115 18.54 -24.73 63.99
C GLY A 115 17.75 -24.87 62.68
N LEU A 116 16.43 -25.07 62.74
CA LEU A 116 15.56 -24.97 61.58
C LEU A 116 15.45 -23.52 61.11
N GLU A 117 15.49 -23.31 59.80
CA GLU A 117 15.25 -22.02 59.17
C GLU A 117 13.74 -21.78 59.07
N GLU A 118 13.27 -20.64 59.60
CA GLU A 118 11.84 -20.34 59.66
C GLU A 118 11.24 -20.27 58.24
N LYS A 119 10.32 -21.19 57.93
CA LYS A 119 9.27 -20.93 56.94
C LYS A 119 8.43 -19.77 57.47
N ILE A 120 8.74 -18.55 57.03
CA ILE A 120 8.07 -17.32 57.46
C ILE A 120 6.56 -17.47 57.32
N LYS A 121 5.90 -17.63 58.47
CA LYS A 121 4.46 -17.48 58.65
C LYS A 121 4.28 -16.30 59.59
N GLU A 122 4.01 -15.13 59.01
CA GLU A 122 3.75 -13.93 59.79
C GLU A 122 2.63 -14.16 60.80
N LEU A 123 2.92 -13.91 62.08
CA LEU A 123 1.91 -13.80 63.12
C LEU A 123 1.97 -12.40 63.76
N VAL A 124 1.34 -11.47 63.03
CA VAL A 124 0.76 -10.21 63.50
C VAL A 124 1.54 -9.47 64.61
N THR A 125 2.55 -8.71 64.20
CA THR A 125 2.69 -7.32 64.66
C THR A 125 3.40 -6.53 63.55
N ASN A 126 2.69 -5.57 62.94
CA ASN A 126 3.04 -4.97 61.64
C ASN A 126 3.15 -5.99 60.50
N GLN A 127 2.08 -6.75 60.22
CA GLN A 127 1.95 -7.32 58.86
C GLN A 127 1.84 -6.17 57.87
N ASN A 128 2.86 -6.01 57.03
CA ASN A 128 2.68 -5.49 55.69
C ASN A 128 2.03 -6.63 54.90
N ILE A 129 0.70 -6.78 55.06
CA ILE A 129 -0.08 -7.57 54.11
C ILE A 129 0.06 -6.84 52.79
N GLU A 130 0.99 -7.33 51.96
CA GLU A 130 1.16 -6.84 50.61
C GLU A 130 -0.14 -7.16 49.88
N LEU A 131 -0.77 -6.10 49.37
CA LEU A 131 -2.09 -6.21 48.79
C LEU A 131 -1.97 -7.06 47.52
N ASP A 132 -2.67 -8.19 47.47
CA ASP A 132 -2.70 -9.04 46.29
C ASP A 132 -3.42 -8.30 45.16
N VAL A 133 -2.67 -7.76 44.21
CA VAL A 133 -3.18 -6.85 43.17
C VAL A 133 -2.91 -7.48 41.81
N ASP A 134 -3.97 -7.98 41.20
CA ASP A 134 -3.93 -8.55 39.86
C ASP A 134 -4.24 -7.45 38.84
N ILE A 135 -3.29 -7.13 37.96
CA ILE A 135 -3.50 -6.16 36.88
C ILE A 135 -3.62 -6.91 35.57
N GLN A 136 -4.80 -6.82 34.97
CA GLN A 136 -5.13 -7.45 33.69
C GLN A 136 -5.43 -6.40 32.63
N LEU A 137 -4.80 -6.55 31.46
CA LEU A 137 -5.25 -5.86 30.25
C LEU A 137 -6.52 -6.56 29.74
N LYS A 138 -7.70 -6.03 30.04
CA LYS A 138 -8.98 -6.65 29.62
C LYS A 138 -9.20 -6.54 28.10
N GLY A 139 -8.59 -5.53 27.47
CA GLY A 139 -8.61 -5.36 26.03
C GLY A 139 -8.07 -3.99 25.59
N ALA A 140 -7.76 -3.89 24.30
CA ALA A 140 -7.32 -2.66 23.66
C ALA A 140 -8.31 -2.32 22.53
N THR A 141 -9.26 -1.45 22.83
CA THR A 141 -10.49 -1.25 22.05
C THR A 141 -10.38 -0.01 21.17
N TYR A 142 -10.76 -0.14 19.90
CA TYR A 142 -10.96 0.99 19.01
C TYR A 142 -12.34 1.60 19.28
N PHE A 143 -12.38 2.83 19.80
CA PHE A 143 -13.63 3.56 19.98
C PHE A 143 -14.06 4.20 18.66
N ASP A 144 -14.98 3.56 17.94
CA ASP A 144 -15.93 4.30 17.11
C ASP A 144 -17.08 4.84 17.97
N GLY A 145 -17.51 6.05 17.66
CA GLY A 145 -18.31 6.89 18.55
C GLY A 145 -19.81 6.66 18.52
N HIS A 146 -20.33 5.45 18.80
CA HIS A 146 -21.76 5.27 19.17
C HIS A 146 -22.03 4.00 20.02
N PRO A 147 -22.69 4.12 21.20
CA PRO A 147 -23.08 2.97 22.01
C PRO A 147 -24.37 2.28 21.55
N ASN A 148 -24.37 0.95 21.49
CA ASN A 148 -25.53 0.12 21.12
C ASN A 148 -26.53 -0.03 22.31
N PRO A 149 -27.86 0.17 22.15
CA PRO A 149 -28.78 0.30 23.29
C PRO A 149 -29.24 -1.00 23.98
N PHE A 150 -28.82 -2.19 23.53
CA PHE A 150 -29.57 -3.43 23.80
C PHE A 150 -29.20 -4.27 25.03
N PHE A 151 -28.21 -3.87 25.84
CA PHE A 151 -27.96 -4.50 27.15
C PHE A 151 -28.07 -3.45 28.27
N GLY A 152 -29.09 -3.62 29.11
CA GLY A 152 -29.44 -2.64 30.12
C GLY A 152 -28.57 -2.76 31.38
N GLY A 153 -28.11 -1.63 31.93
CA GLY A 153 -27.77 -1.62 33.35
C GLY A 153 -26.63 -0.75 33.89
N THR A 154 -26.10 0.28 33.21
CA THR A 154 -25.65 1.52 33.90
C THR A 154 -25.31 2.68 32.95
N LYS A 155 -26.22 3.65 32.95
CA LYS A 155 -26.18 5.04 32.44
C LYS A 155 -24.83 5.62 31.96
N GLN A 156 -24.68 6.14 30.72
CA GLN A 156 -25.39 7.28 30.09
C GLN A 156 -24.75 8.66 30.40
N TYR A 157 -23.50 8.87 29.96
CA TYR A 157 -22.81 10.17 29.86
C TYR A 157 -21.84 10.22 28.66
N MET A 158 -22.37 10.10 27.43
CA MET A 158 -21.59 10.18 26.18
C MET A 158 -22.33 10.99 25.09
N ILE A 159 -23.07 12.04 25.47
CA ILE A 159 -23.77 12.94 24.53
C ILE A 159 -23.74 14.38 25.08
N SER A 160 -22.71 15.15 24.72
CA SER A 160 -22.79 16.62 24.72
C SER A 160 -21.64 17.30 23.98
N ASP A 161 -20.40 16.79 24.06
CA ASP A 161 -19.24 17.50 23.50
C ASP A 161 -18.31 16.61 22.66
N ARG A 162 -18.41 16.76 21.34
CA ARG A 162 -17.53 16.10 20.35
C ARG A 162 -16.16 16.79 20.21
N SER A 163 -15.88 17.90 20.92
CA SER A 163 -14.61 18.63 20.80
C SER A 163 -13.46 18.07 21.65
N ILE A 164 -13.74 17.12 22.56
CA ILE A 164 -12.79 16.68 23.60
C ILE A 164 -12.10 15.34 23.24
N ILE A 165 -12.58 14.60 22.22
CA ILE A 165 -11.94 13.36 21.75
C ILE A 165 -11.02 13.66 20.57
N PRO A 166 -9.68 13.50 20.68
CA PRO A 166 -8.78 13.67 19.54
C PRO A 166 -8.94 12.51 18.56
N TYR A 167 -9.52 12.80 17.39
CA TYR A 167 -9.83 11.84 16.33
C TYR A 167 -8.55 11.39 15.58
N ASN A 168 -7.65 10.68 16.27
CA ASN A 168 -6.27 10.43 15.85
C ASN A 168 -5.93 8.95 15.57
N GLY A 169 -6.92 8.04 15.55
CA GLY A 169 -6.69 6.61 15.27
C GLY A 169 -5.82 5.90 16.31
N MET A 170 -5.80 6.38 17.55
CA MET A 170 -5.09 5.75 18.67
C MET A 170 -5.98 4.70 19.34
N GLN A 171 -5.42 3.55 19.67
CA GLN A 171 -6.10 2.48 20.37
C GLN A 171 -6.26 2.85 21.86
N LEU A 172 -7.48 2.75 22.40
CA LEU A 172 -7.74 3.02 23.81
C LEU A 172 -7.66 1.71 24.60
N MET A 173 -6.73 1.64 25.54
CA MET A 173 -6.52 0.46 26.38
C MET A 173 -7.26 0.60 27.69
N GLU A 174 -7.95 -0.46 28.10
CA GLU A 174 -8.51 -0.59 29.45
C GLU A 174 -7.61 -1.53 30.28
N LEU A 175 -6.82 -0.95 31.18
CA LEU A 175 -6.15 -1.69 32.23
C LEU A 175 -7.10 -1.83 33.41
N ILE A 176 -7.32 -3.06 33.85
CA ILE A 176 -8.14 -3.36 35.02
C ILE A 176 -7.25 -3.81 36.16
N VAL A 177 -7.37 -3.12 37.30
CA VAL A 177 -6.75 -3.49 38.56
C VAL A 177 -7.81 -4.17 39.41
N GLU A 178 -7.64 -5.46 39.67
CA GLU A 178 -8.51 -6.25 40.55
C GLU A 178 -7.81 -6.48 41.90
N ILE A 179 -8.55 -6.31 42.99
CA ILE A 179 -8.06 -6.51 44.36
C ILE A 179 -9.08 -7.38 45.12
N PRO A 180 -8.72 -8.59 45.58
CA PRO A 180 -9.63 -9.46 46.30
C PRO A 180 -9.97 -8.91 47.69
N TYR A 181 -11.19 -9.18 48.17
CA TYR A 181 -11.56 -8.77 49.53
C TYR A 181 -10.81 -9.58 50.58
N GLN A 182 -10.29 -8.87 51.57
CA GLN A 182 -9.83 -9.39 52.84
C GLN A 182 -10.68 -8.78 53.95
N GLU A 183 -10.85 -9.51 55.05
CA GLU A 183 -11.62 -9.00 56.19
C GLU A 183 -10.83 -7.86 56.87
N GLY A 184 -11.49 -6.73 57.10
CA GLY A 184 -10.84 -5.50 57.61
C GLY A 184 -10.16 -4.61 56.56
N LEU A 185 -10.27 -4.92 55.25
CA LEU A 185 -9.70 -4.15 54.14
C LEU A 185 -10.71 -3.15 53.52
N GLU A 186 -10.31 -1.89 53.36
CA GLU A 186 -11.08 -0.82 52.71
C GLU A 186 -10.17 0.04 51.82
N ILE A 187 -10.32 -0.04 50.49
CA ILE A 187 -9.50 0.73 49.55
C ILE A 187 -9.97 2.19 49.52
N GLN A 188 -9.04 3.13 49.76
CA GLN A 188 -9.30 4.57 49.78
C GLN A 188 -9.09 5.23 48.40
N GLY A 189 -8.15 4.70 47.60
CA GLY A 189 -7.90 5.20 46.24
C GLY A 189 -6.83 4.41 45.49
N ILE A 190 -6.83 4.54 44.16
CA ILE A 190 -5.75 4.04 43.30
C ILE A 190 -5.35 5.17 42.33
N THR A 191 -4.06 5.50 42.31
CA THR A 191 -3.48 6.57 41.50
C THR A 191 -2.44 6.00 40.53
N PRO A 192 -2.68 6.04 39.20
CA PRO A 192 -1.69 5.66 38.20
C PRO A 192 -0.60 6.73 38.03
N SER A 193 0.62 6.34 37.65
CA SER A 193 1.76 7.24 37.40
C SER A 193 1.59 8.17 36.20
N ALA A 194 0.66 7.83 35.30
CA ALA A 194 0.18 8.70 34.24
C ALA A 194 -1.33 8.92 34.42
N ALA A 195 -1.83 10.13 34.17
CA ALA A 195 -3.26 10.41 34.28
C ALA A 195 -4.08 9.54 33.29
N SER A 196 -5.08 8.84 33.83
CA SER A 196 -6.14 8.18 33.05
C SER A 196 -6.77 9.20 32.11
N GLN A 197 -6.93 8.84 30.84
CA GLN A 197 -7.44 9.76 29.81
C GLN A 197 -8.93 10.08 30.01
N TYR A 198 -9.64 9.22 30.74
CA TYR A 198 -11.04 9.40 31.14
C TYR A 198 -11.19 9.12 32.64
N PRO A 199 -10.83 10.09 33.51
CA PRO A 199 -10.94 9.94 34.97
C PRO A 199 -12.38 9.63 35.41
N ASP A 200 -13.37 10.29 34.79
CA ASP A 200 -14.79 10.13 35.09
C ASP A 200 -15.36 8.74 34.73
N LEU A 201 -14.66 7.97 33.88
CA LEU A 201 -14.99 6.58 33.55
C LEU A 201 -14.25 5.56 34.42
N SER A 202 -13.24 6.00 35.19
CA SER A 202 -12.47 5.16 36.09
C SER A 202 -13.29 4.88 37.36
N LYS A 203 -14.26 3.96 37.24
CA LYS A 203 -15.15 3.57 38.33
C LYS A 203 -14.47 2.61 39.31
N VAL A 204 -14.92 2.70 40.56
CA VAL A 204 -14.71 1.68 41.58
C VAL A 204 -15.97 0.80 41.63
N GLU A 205 -15.87 -0.45 41.20
CA GLU A 205 -16.97 -1.41 41.32
C GLU A 205 -16.62 -2.49 42.36
N LYS A 206 -17.47 -2.55 43.40
CA LYS A 206 -17.38 -3.53 44.50
C LYS A 206 -18.18 -4.77 44.11
N ASP A 207 -17.52 -5.76 43.49
CA ASP A 207 -18.15 -7.04 43.16
C ASP A 207 -18.25 -7.93 44.41
N ASP A 208 -19.34 -7.77 45.16
CA ASP A 208 -19.68 -8.58 46.34
C ASP A 208 -19.86 -10.07 46.04
N LYS A 209 -20.10 -10.45 44.77
CA LYS A 209 -20.37 -11.83 44.35
C LYS A 209 -19.08 -12.60 44.10
N ASN A 210 -18.12 -11.99 43.40
CA ASN A 210 -16.82 -12.59 43.09
C ASN A 210 -15.74 -12.27 44.15
N LYS A 211 -16.11 -11.49 45.17
CA LYS A 211 -15.24 -11.03 46.26
C LYS A 211 -14.02 -10.21 45.82
N LYS A 212 -14.19 -9.25 44.89
CA LYS A 212 -13.12 -8.33 44.46
C LYS A 212 -13.58 -6.89 44.26
N TRP A 213 -12.71 -5.93 44.58
CA TRP A 213 -12.74 -4.56 44.04
C TRP A 213 -12.19 -4.54 42.61
N THR A 214 -12.77 -3.74 41.73
CA THR A 214 -12.33 -3.59 40.33
C THR A 214 -12.19 -2.10 39.98
N TYR A 215 -11.08 -1.73 39.33
CA TYR A 215 -10.77 -0.38 38.88
C TYR A 215 -10.33 -0.39 37.41
N SER A 216 -10.97 0.41 36.55
CA SER A 216 -10.58 0.58 35.14
C SER A 216 -9.79 1.86 34.91
N PHE A 217 -8.68 1.79 34.18
CA PHE A 217 -7.85 2.93 33.76
C PHE A 217 -7.64 2.95 32.25
N TYR A 218 -7.65 4.14 31.65
CA TYR A 218 -7.66 4.30 30.19
C TYR A 218 -6.42 5.02 29.65
N PHE A 219 -5.70 4.38 28.72
CA PHE A 219 -4.40 4.85 28.19
C PHE A 219 -4.24 4.69 26.67
N TYR A 220 -3.30 5.44 26.07
CA TYR A 220 -3.04 5.52 24.62
C TYR A 220 -1.62 5.10 24.16
N LYS A 221 -0.71 4.70 25.06
CA LYS A 221 0.71 4.49 24.72
C LYS A 221 1.27 3.21 25.35
N ASN A 222 2.25 2.59 24.68
CA ASN A 222 3.12 1.60 25.32
C ASN A 222 3.89 2.25 26.48
N GLY A 223 4.26 1.42 27.46
CA GLY A 223 5.07 1.82 28.60
C GLY A 223 4.69 1.06 29.88
N THR A 224 5.52 1.23 30.90
CA THR A 224 5.26 0.76 32.26
C THR A 224 4.38 1.78 32.99
N TYR A 225 3.22 1.33 33.44
CA TYR A 225 2.30 2.08 34.28
C TYR A 225 2.44 1.58 35.72
N GLU A 226 2.82 2.46 36.64
CA GLU A 226 2.84 2.18 38.07
C GLU A 226 1.49 2.61 38.67
N PHE A 227 0.96 1.86 39.63
CA PHE A 227 -0.30 2.12 40.31
C PHE A 227 -0.07 2.15 41.81
N THR A 228 -0.21 3.33 42.43
CA THR A 228 -0.13 3.50 43.88
C THR A 228 -1.52 3.32 44.48
N ILE A 229 -1.63 2.50 45.52
CA ILE A 229 -2.90 2.06 46.11
C ILE A 229 -2.91 2.46 47.58
N ASP A 230 -3.82 3.35 47.93
CA ASP A 230 -4.07 3.80 49.29
C ASP A 230 -5.20 2.96 49.89
N TYR A 231 -4.99 2.34 51.05
CA TYR A 231 -6.00 1.46 51.68
C TYR A 231 -5.92 1.49 53.21
N ILE A 232 -7.04 1.17 53.86
CA ILE A 232 -7.10 0.89 55.29
C ILE A 232 -7.16 -0.61 55.47
N LEU A 233 -6.34 -1.15 56.38
CA LEU A 233 -6.37 -2.56 56.74
C LEU A 233 -6.31 -2.71 58.26
N ASN A 234 -7.34 -3.34 58.83
CA ASN A 234 -7.51 -3.51 60.28
C ASN A 234 -7.45 -2.19 61.09
N GLY A 235 -7.84 -1.08 60.46
CA GLY A 235 -7.86 0.27 61.06
C GLY A 235 -6.58 1.10 60.86
N GLU A 236 -5.56 0.56 60.19
CA GLU A 236 -4.33 1.30 59.85
C GLU A 236 -4.33 1.74 58.38
N ASN A 237 -3.95 2.99 58.10
CA ASN A 237 -3.70 3.46 56.73
C ASN A 237 -2.38 2.88 56.21
N LYS A 238 -2.41 2.28 55.02
CA LYS A 238 -1.27 1.68 54.31
C LYS A 238 -1.29 2.10 52.84
N ILE A 239 -0.11 2.07 52.23
CA ILE A 239 0.10 2.42 50.82
C ILE A 239 0.98 1.32 50.21
N THR A 240 0.63 0.84 49.03
CA THR A 240 1.49 -0.02 48.21
C THR A 240 1.58 0.51 46.78
N SER A 241 2.51 -0.02 45.97
CA SER A 241 2.59 0.25 44.55
C SER A 241 2.92 -1.03 43.78
N THR A 242 2.30 -1.19 42.61
CA THR A 242 2.56 -2.28 41.66
C THR A 242 2.61 -1.73 40.24
N SER A 243 3.12 -2.48 39.27
CA SER A 243 3.24 -2.00 37.90
C SER A 243 2.89 -3.00 36.82
N PHE A 244 2.45 -2.47 35.68
CA PHE A 244 2.09 -3.24 34.51
C PHE A 244 2.73 -2.61 33.27
N THR A 245 3.53 -3.41 32.55
CA THR A 245 4.15 -2.97 31.30
C THR A 245 3.30 -3.37 30.11
N VAL A 246 2.85 -2.37 29.35
CA VAL A 246 2.24 -2.59 28.05
C VAL A 246 3.30 -2.44 26.97
N ASP A 247 3.73 -3.57 26.42
CA ASP A 247 4.61 -3.66 25.26
C ASP A 247 3.90 -4.35 24.09
N GLY A 248 4.34 -4.06 22.86
CA GLY A 248 3.88 -4.75 21.66
C GLY A 248 2.89 -4.00 20.75
N LEU A 249 2.40 -2.80 21.11
CA LEU A 249 1.63 -2.00 20.13
C LEU A 249 2.55 -1.55 18.99
N VAL A 250 2.21 -1.98 17.76
CA VAL A 250 2.82 -1.52 16.51
C VAL A 250 1.92 -0.45 15.90
N SER A 251 2.51 0.67 15.45
CA SER A 251 1.73 1.77 14.87
C SER A 251 1.01 1.35 13.60
N ILE A 252 -0.25 1.78 13.42
CA ILE A 252 -1.05 1.54 12.21
C ILE A 252 -0.44 2.18 10.93
N LYS A 253 0.61 2.99 11.08
CA LYS A 253 1.43 3.49 9.96
C LYS A 253 2.31 2.40 9.34
N ASP A 254 2.57 1.30 10.03
CA ASP A 254 3.32 0.17 9.49
C ASP A 254 2.58 -0.50 8.31
N ILE A 255 3.31 -0.75 7.22
CA ILE A 255 2.78 -1.33 5.98
C ILE A 255 2.65 -2.86 6.11
N ALA A 256 3.53 -3.52 6.85
CA ALA A 256 3.50 -4.97 7.02
C ALA A 256 2.32 -5.41 7.91
N MET A 257 2.03 -4.66 8.98
CA MET A 257 0.90 -4.94 9.87
C MET A 257 -0.45 -4.77 9.16
N ARG A 258 -0.62 -3.71 8.35
CA ARG A 258 -1.83 -3.54 7.51
C ARG A 258 -2.01 -4.72 6.56
N ARG A 259 -0.93 -5.20 5.94
CA ARG A 259 -0.94 -6.37 5.06
C ARG A 259 -1.36 -7.67 5.79
N HIS A 260 -0.92 -7.85 7.04
CA HIS A 260 -1.31 -9.00 7.87
C HIS A 260 -2.79 -8.92 8.29
N LEU A 261 -3.25 -7.77 8.79
CA LEU A 261 -4.64 -7.58 9.23
C LEU A 261 -5.66 -7.77 8.10
N ILE A 262 -5.35 -7.29 6.89
CA ILE A 262 -6.21 -7.50 5.70
C ILE A 262 -6.25 -8.98 5.30
N ASN A 263 -5.14 -9.71 5.43
CA ASN A 263 -5.06 -11.12 5.05
C ASN A 263 -5.68 -12.09 6.07
N GLU A 264 -5.65 -11.77 7.37
CA GLU A 264 -6.27 -12.60 8.42
C GLU A 264 -7.72 -12.21 8.75
N TYR A 265 -8.02 -10.92 8.88
CA TYR A 265 -9.30 -10.43 9.42
C TYR A 265 -10.18 -9.70 8.37
N GLY A 266 -9.59 -9.24 7.27
CA GLY A 266 -10.32 -8.72 6.11
C GLY A 266 -10.94 -7.32 6.28
N GLU A 267 -10.55 -6.57 7.31
CA GLU A 267 -11.13 -5.25 7.59
C GLU A 267 -10.36 -4.10 6.93
N PHE A 268 -11.05 -3.34 6.08
CA PHE A 268 -10.60 -2.03 5.58
C PHE A 268 -11.75 -1.04 5.76
N SER A 269 -11.64 -0.14 6.73
CA SER A 269 -12.71 0.77 7.13
C SER A 269 -12.91 1.89 6.09
N GLY A 270 -13.99 1.81 5.29
CA GLY A 270 -14.28 2.90 4.36
C GLY A 270 -15.38 2.67 3.33
N PHE A 271 -16.61 2.31 3.73
CA PHE A 271 -17.77 2.39 2.83
C PHE A 271 -18.97 3.10 3.45
N ARG A 272 -19.53 4.06 2.68
CA ARG A 272 -20.87 4.59 2.92
C ARG A 272 -21.91 3.64 2.32
N TYR A 273 -22.51 2.81 3.17
CA TYR A 273 -23.96 2.59 3.03
C TYR A 273 -24.68 3.80 3.64
N GLN A 274 -25.97 3.99 3.37
CA GLN A 274 -26.63 5.28 3.61
C GLN A 274 -26.83 5.68 5.10
N ASP A 275 -26.49 4.83 6.07
CA ASP A 275 -26.58 5.10 7.51
C ASP A 275 -25.45 4.40 8.31
N GLY A 276 -24.28 5.04 8.45
CA GLY A 276 -23.21 4.58 9.35
C GLY A 276 -22.12 3.68 8.73
N GLN A 277 -21.02 3.49 9.48
CA GLN A 277 -19.77 2.89 8.98
C GLN A 277 -19.61 1.39 9.34
N TYR A 278 -18.56 0.78 8.77
CA TYR A 278 -18.05 -0.60 8.95
C TYR A 278 -18.82 -1.73 8.22
N VAL A 279 -18.05 -2.63 7.60
CA VAL A 279 -18.51 -3.86 6.92
C VAL A 279 -17.55 -4.99 7.31
N THR A 280 -18.08 -6.08 7.86
CA THR A 280 -17.28 -7.23 8.32
C THR A 280 -17.27 -8.37 7.30
N GLN A 281 -16.33 -9.31 7.42
CA GLN A 281 -16.25 -10.52 6.59
C GLN A 281 -17.57 -11.33 6.59
N ASP A 282 -18.28 -11.30 7.71
CA ASP A 282 -19.55 -11.99 7.93
C ASP A 282 -20.75 -11.30 7.23
N ILE A 283 -20.65 -9.99 6.95
CA ILE A 283 -21.60 -9.23 6.12
C ILE A 283 -21.28 -9.48 4.64
N LEU A 284 -19.99 -9.45 4.26
CA LEU A 284 -19.51 -9.78 2.91
C LEU A 284 -19.85 -11.21 2.47
N ALA A 285 -20.06 -12.13 3.42
CA ALA A 285 -20.50 -13.50 3.17
C ALA A 285 -22.03 -13.69 3.11
N LYS A 286 -22.83 -12.73 3.63
CA LYS A 286 -24.30 -12.83 3.72
C LYS A 286 -25.03 -11.93 2.72
N GLU A 287 -24.40 -10.86 2.24
CA GLU A 287 -24.92 -9.94 1.22
C GLU A 287 -24.08 -10.01 -0.07
N PRO A 288 -24.43 -10.89 -1.03
CA PRO A 288 -23.75 -10.96 -2.33
C PRO A 288 -24.03 -9.74 -3.25
N SER A 289 -24.79 -8.75 -2.75
CA SER A 289 -25.37 -7.63 -3.51
C SER A 289 -24.42 -6.43 -3.69
N VAL A 290 -23.47 -6.23 -2.77
CA VAL A 290 -22.74 -4.94 -2.63
C VAL A 290 -21.42 -4.95 -3.43
N GLY A 291 -21.53 -5.02 -4.76
CA GLY A 291 -20.38 -5.14 -5.67
C GLY A 291 -19.60 -3.84 -5.98
N PHE A 292 -19.97 -2.70 -5.36
CA PHE A 292 -19.52 -1.36 -5.72
C PHE A 292 -18.97 -0.58 -4.51
N PHE A 293 -17.82 0.06 -4.69
CA PHE A 293 -17.04 0.66 -3.62
C PHE A 293 -16.74 2.15 -3.88
N THR A 294 -17.31 3.03 -3.06
CA THR A 294 -17.24 4.49 -3.22
C THR A 294 -16.37 5.16 -2.15
N PHE A 295 -15.40 5.97 -2.60
CA PHE A 295 -14.50 6.76 -1.76
C PHE A 295 -14.66 8.26 -2.06
N GLY A 296 -14.71 9.09 -1.02
CA GLY A 296 -14.75 10.56 -1.15
C GLY A 296 -16.12 11.20 -1.43
N LEU A 297 -17.22 10.43 -1.32
CA LEU A 297 -18.55 11.01 -1.09
C LEU A 297 -18.55 11.61 0.31
N ASP A 298 -18.57 12.94 0.47
CA ASP A 298 -18.85 13.58 1.76
C ASP A 298 -20.17 14.35 1.74
N GLY A 299 -21.16 13.78 2.43
CA GLY A 299 -22.43 14.43 2.81
C GLY A 299 -22.38 15.08 4.20
N ASP A 300 -21.21 15.08 4.86
CA ASP A 300 -20.99 15.73 6.17
C ASP A 300 -19.56 16.27 6.24
N ASN A 301 -19.42 17.61 6.20
CA ASN A 301 -18.30 18.42 6.68
C ASN A 301 -16.86 17.82 6.67
N GLY A 302 -16.43 17.33 5.50
CA GLY A 302 -15.04 17.44 5.00
C GLY A 302 -13.91 16.87 5.87
N THR A 303 -14.19 15.88 6.73
CA THR A 303 -13.20 15.30 7.65
C THR A 303 -12.81 13.86 7.34
N THR A 304 -13.47 13.19 6.39
CA THR A 304 -13.14 11.81 5.98
C THR A 304 -12.34 11.74 4.68
N ALA A 305 -12.58 12.66 3.73
CA ALA A 305 -11.78 12.76 2.51
C ALA A 305 -10.32 13.22 2.74
N GLU A 306 -9.99 13.79 3.91
CA GLU A 306 -8.63 14.26 4.24
C GLU A 306 -7.66 13.17 4.72
N TYR A 307 -8.07 11.89 4.85
CA TYR A 307 -7.23 10.85 5.47
C TYR A 307 -6.99 9.57 4.66
N THR A 308 -7.71 9.34 3.55
CA THR A 308 -7.46 8.16 2.70
C THR A 308 -6.26 8.39 1.79
N THR A 309 -5.09 7.94 2.23
CA THR A 309 -3.80 8.04 1.52
C THR A 309 -3.40 6.74 0.80
N SER A 310 -4.22 5.69 0.88
CA SER A 310 -3.87 4.38 0.35
C SER A 310 -5.12 3.59 -0.07
N LEU A 311 -4.97 2.80 -1.15
CA LEU A 311 -5.96 1.84 -1.65
C LEU A 311 -5.40 0.41 -1.65
N ASP A 312 -4.33 0.19 -0.88
CA ASP A 312 -3.75 -1.13 -0.62
C ASP A 312 -4.77 -2.02 0.11
N GLY A 313 -4.88 -3.28 -0.30
CA GLY A 313 -5.86 -4.23 0.22
C GLY A 313 -7.01 -4.53 -0.74
N LEU A 314 -7.39 -3.56 -1.58
CA LEU A 314 -8.48 -3.75 -2.57
C LEU A 314 -8.19 -4.88 -3.56
N GLN A 315 -6.92 -5.23 -3.82
CA GLN A 315 -6.51 -6.32 -4.70
C GLN A 315 -6.93 -7.71 -4.19
N TYR A 316 -7.17 -7.85 -2.88
CA TYR A 316 -7.61 -9.12 -2.27
C TYR A 316 -9.14 -9.28 -2.20
N LEU A 317 -9.89 -8.21 -2.49
CA LEU A 317 -11.37 -8.22 -2.47
C LEU A 317 -11.92 -8.93 -3.71
N LYS A 318 -12.00 -10.27 -3.66
CA LYS A 318 -12.46 -11.12 -4.77
C LYS A 318 -13.85 -10.77 -5.30
N ASN A 319 -14.73 -10.23 -4.46
CA ASN A 319 -16.10 -9.85 -4.81
C ASN A 319 -16.24 -8.37 -5.24
N ALA A 320 -15.16 -7.59 -5.20
CA ALA A 320 -15.15 -6.22 -5.66
C ALA A 320 -15.33 -6.17 -7.18
N THR A 321 -16.32 -5.42 -7.67
CA THR A 321 -16.53 -5.26 -9.12
C THR A 321 -16.48 -3.81 -9.60
N GLY A 322 -16.55 -2.81 -8.70
CA GLY A 322 -16.38 -1.42 -9.09
C GLY A 322 -15.79 -0.52 -8.02
N LEU A 323 -14.97 0.44 -8.46
CA LEU A 323 -14.26 1.43 -7.65
C LEU A 323 -14.61 2.85 -8.11
N TYR A 324 -15.01 3.72 -7.17
CA TYR A 324 -15.32 5.13 -7.41
C TYR A 324 -14.45 6.01 -6.51
N LEU A 325 -13.73 6.96 -7.09
CA LEU A 325 -12.88 7.94 -6.42
C LEU A 325 -13.41 9.35 -6.69
N TYR A 326 -13.83 10.03 -5.61
CA TYR A 326 -14.39 11.37 -5.63
C TYR A 326 -13.53 12.34 -4.79
N ASP A 327 -13.39 13.58 -5.25
CA ASP A 327 -12.89 14.77 -4.53
C ASP A 327 -11.77 14.56 -3.49
N CYS A 328 -10.77 13.74 -3.82
CA CYS A 328 -9.66 13.41 -2.93
C CYS A 328 -8.68 14.59 -2.83
N LYS A 329 -8.96 15.55 -1.95
CA LYS A 329 -8.18 16.79 -1.74
C LYS A 329 -6.66 16.57 -1.62
N LYS A 330 -6.20 15.49 -0.98
CA LYS A 330 -4.76 15.17 -0.88
C LYS A 330 -4.08 14.82 -2.21
N LEU A 331 -4.79 14.12 -3.09
CA LEU A 331 -4.31 13.90 -4.46
C LEU A 331 -4.20 15.22 -5.26
N ALA A 332 -5.06 16.21 -4.97
CA ALA A 332 -4.95 17.58 -5.51
C ALA A 332 -3.66 18.32 -5.10
N GLU A 333 -3.10 17.97 -3.95
CA GLU A 333 -1.88 18.56 -3.38
C GLU A 333 -0.61 17.79 -3.78
N GLY A 334 -0.74 16.73 -4.60
CA GLY A 334 0.37 15.95 -5.13
C GLY A 334 0.81 14.77 -4.24
N GLU A 335 0.10 14.49 -3.15
CA GLU A 335 0.30 13.26 -2.37
C GLU A 335 -0.20 12.06 -3.20
N THR A 336 0.70 11.12 -3.52
CA THR A 336 0.35 9.89 -4.22
C THR A 336 -0.46 8.96 -3.31
N ILE A 337 -1.60 8.46 -3.79
CA ILE A 337 -2.20 7.25 -3.21
C ILE A 337 -1.34 6.05 -3.62
N GLU A 338 -0.43 5.64 -2.72
CA GLU A 338 0.22 4.34 -2.78
C GLU A 338 -0.77 3.25 -2.32
N PRO A 339 -1.07 2.20 -3.10
CA PRO A 339 -0.81 2.03 -4.51
C PRO A 339 -1.99 1.38 -5.28
N VAL A 340 -2.78 2.17 -6.02
CA VAL A 340 -3.57 1.58 -7.16
C VAL A 340 -2.65 1.15 -8.30
N THR A 341 -1.42 1.65 -8.29
CA THR A 341 -0.45 1.53 -9.38
C THR A 341 0.45 0.31 -9.32
N GLU A 342 0.44 -0.44 -8.21
CA GLU A 342 1.24 -1.67 -8.03
C GLU A 342 0.39 -2.92 -7.80
N GLY A 343 -0.85 -2.77 -7.31
CA GLY A 343 -1.79 -3.88 -7.17
C GLY A 343 -2.38 -4.32 -8.52
N TYR A 344 -2.51 -5.63 -8.72
CA TYR A 344 -3.25 -6.23 -9.84
C TYR A 344 -4.70 -6.50 -9.41
N TYR A 345 -5.68 -5.99 -10.16
CA TYR A 345 -7.10 -5.99 -9.81
C TYR A 345 -7.94 -6.78 -10.84
N PRO A 346 -7.80 -8.11 -10.90
CA PRO A 346 -8.35 -8.94 -11.99
C PRO A 346 -9.88 -8.97 -12.07
N ASN A 347 -10.59 -8.52 -11.01
CA ASN A 347 -12.05 -8.57 -10.94
C ASN A 347 -12.72 -7.18 -11.07
N MET A 348 -11.93 -6.09 -11.15
CA MET A 348 -12.46 -4.73 -11.36
C MET A 348 -13.11 -4.61 -12.73
N LYS A 349 -14.44 -4.40 -12.74
CA LYS A 349 -15.25 -4.15 -13.94
C LYS A 349 -15.57 -2.68 -14.13
N LEU A 350 -15.63 -1.90 -13.05
CA LEU A 350 -15.94 -0.48 -13.08
C LEU A 350 -14.82 0.31 -12.40
N PHE A 351 -14.32 1.35 -13.06
CA PHE A 351 -13.41 2.32 -12.45
C PHE A 351 -13.88 3.73 -12.77
N ARG A 352 -14.23 4.51 -11.75
CA ARG A 352 -14.68 5.89 -11.88
C ARG A 352 -13.82 6.85 -11.06
N VAL A 353 -13.25 7.84 -11.72
CA VAL A 353 -12.54 8.98 -11.15
C VAL A 353 -13.24 10.23 -11.66
N SER A 354 -13.91 10.96 -10.77
CA SER A 354 -14.78 12.08 -11.17
C SER A 354 -15.06 13.04 -10.02
N ASN A 355 -15.46 14.28 -10.34
CA ASN A 355 -16.13 15.15 -9.36
C ASN A 355 -17.64 14.84 -9.38
N LEU A 356 -18.27 14.76 -8.20
CA LEU A 356 -19.70 14.47 -8.03
C LEU A 356 -20.60 15.53 -8.66
N ASN A 357 -20.11 16.77 -8.76
CA ASN A 357 -20.80 17.86 -9.40
C ASN A 357 -20.36 17.92 -10.87
N GLU A 358 -21.31 17.98 -11.79
CA GLU A 358 -21.14 17.94 -13.27
C GLU A 358 -20.35 19.15 -13.86
N ARG A 359 -19.62 19.89 -13.05
CA ARG A 359 -18.74 20.99 -13.45
C ARG A 359 -17.35 20.42 -13.77
N PRO A 360 -16.85 20.56 -15.02
CA PRO A 360 -15.73 19.75 -15.56
C PRO A 360 -14.33 20.13 -15.04
N ASN A 361 -14.23 20.89 -13.94
CA ASN A 361 -12.98 21.45 -13.45
C ASN A 361 -12.61 20.84 -12.08
N MET A 362 -12.02 19.64 -12.10
CA MET A 362 -11.13 19.24 -11.02
C MET A 362 -9.92 20.20 -10.96
N PRO A 363 -9.23 20.32 -9.80
CA PRO A 363 -7.96 21.03 -9.73
C PRO A 363 -6.96 20.45 -10.76
N LYS A 364 -6.27 21.32 -11.52
CA LYS A 364 -5.24 20.94 -12.51
C LYS A 364 -3.96 20.41 -11.83
N SER A 365 -4.09 19.26 -11.16
CA SER A 365 -3.04 18.52 -10.45
C SER A 365 -3.58 17.23 -9.81
N ALA A 366 -4.90 17.12 -9.61
CA ALA A 366 -5.50 16.13 -8.71
C ALA A 366 -5.42 14.66 -9.14
N TYR A 367 -5.00 14.38 -10.36
CA TYR A 367 -4.51 13.06 -10.74
C TYR A 367 -3.36 13.25 -11.73
N ASN A 368 -2.32 12.43 -11.60
CA ASN A 368 -1.30 12.30 -12.63
C ASN A 368 -1.80 11.29 -13.68
N ALA A 369 -1.77 11.67 -14.96
CA ALA A 369 -2.16 10.84 -16.10
C ALA A 369 -1.45 9.48 -16.12
N GLU A 370 -0.19 9.43 -15.68
CA GLU A 370 0.59 8.21 -15.56
C GLU A 370 -0.01 7.23 -14.54
N LEU A 371 -0.51 7.73 -13.39
CA LEU A 371 -1.12 6.90 -12.35
C LEU A 371 -2.45 6.31 -12.85
N VAL A 372 -3.28 7.10 -13.54
CA VAL A 372 -4.52 6.61 -14.16
C VAL A 372 -4.22 5.52 -15.19
N THR A 373 -3.18 5.72 -16.01
CA THR A 373 -2.72 4.76 -17.01
C THR A 373 -2.25 3.45 -16.33
N LYS A 374 -1.40 3.53 -15.30
CA LYS A 374 -0.97 2.36 -14.50
C LYS A 374 -2.15 1.61 -13.87
N SER A 375 -3.12 2.32 -13.30
CA SER A 375 -4.34 1.72 -12.74
C SER A 375 -5.14 0.93 -13.76
N ILE A 376 -5.38 1.50 -14.95
CA ILE A 376 -6.11 0.81 -16.05
C ILE A 376 -5.35 -0.43 -16.52
N ALA A 377 -4.01 -0.35 -16.63
CA ALA A 377 -3.18 -1.49 -17.02
C ALA A 377 -3.30 -2.69 -16.06
N ASN A 378 -3.62 -2.44 -14.80
CA ASN A 378 -3.78 -3.44 -13.74
C ASN A 378 -5.22 -3.94 -13.56
N MET A 379 -6.19 -3.42 -14.33
CA MET A 379 -7.62 -3.78 -14.23
C MET A 379 -8.11 -4.45 -15.54
N PRO A 380 -7.69 -5.70 -15.84
CA PRO A 380 -7.97 -6.33 -17.14
C PRO A 380 -9.45 -6.67 -17.36
N ALA A 381 -10.27 -6.67 -16.30
CA ALA A 381 -11.70 -7.01 -16.34
C ALA A 381 -12.64 -5.80 -16.53
N LEU A 382 -12.11 -4.60 -16.82
CA LEU A 382 -12.94 -3.39 -16.99
C LEU A 382 -13.97 -3.53 -18.12
N THR A 383 -15.22 -3.21 -17.78
CA THR A 383 -16.35 -3.00 -18.69
C THR A 383 -16.74 -1.51 -18.71
N GLU A 384 -16.66 -0.81 -17.57
CA GLU A 384 -16.97 0.62 -17.44
C GLU A 384 -15.78 1.45 -16.94
N LEU A 385 -15.47 2.55 -17.63
CA LEU A 385 -14.41 3.49 -17.24
C LEU A 385 -14.91 4.94 -17.29
N VAL A 386 -14.76 5.68 -16.19
CA VAL A 386 -15.01 7.14 -16.11
C VAL A 386 -13.77 7.81 -15.53
N ILE A 387 -13.13 8.73 -16.24
CA ILE A 387 -11.86 9.37 -15.85
C ILE A 387 -11.82 10.83 -16.28
N ASN A 388 -12.95 11.54 -16.14
CA ASN A 388 -13.12 12.91 -16.60
C ASN A 388 -12.19 13.88 -15.85
N GLY A 389 -11.48 14.77 -16.54
CA GLY A 389 -10.65 15.80 -15.91
C GLY A 389 -9.35 15.31 -15.26
N THR A 390 -8.93 14.08 -15.52
CA THR A 390 -7.74 13.44 -14.90
C THR A 390 -6.41 13.72 -15.63
N GLY A 391 -6.46 14.41 -16.77
CA GLY A 391 -5.31 14.69 -17.61
C GLY A 391 -4.85 13.51 -18.49
N PHE A 392 -5.59 12.39 -18.48
CA PHE A 392 -5.31 11.17 -19.24
C PHE A 392 -5.07 11.43 -20.74
N SER A 393 -4.22 10.63 -21.38
CA SER A 393 -3.81 10.83 -22.77
C SER A 393 -3.44 9.56 -23.55
N ASP A 394 -3.05 8.46 -22.88
CA ASP A 394 -2.55 7.24 -23.52
C ASP A 394 -3.64 6.15 -23.64
N CYS A 395 -4.37 6.16 -24.76
CA CYS A 395 -5.34 5.12 -25.08
C CYS A 395 -4.72 3.73 -25.35
N THR A 396 -3.39 3.62 -25.55
CA THR A 396 -2.77 2.33 -25.88
C THR A 396 -2.88 1.32 -24.73
N VAL A 397 -3.06 1.84 -23.50
CA VAL A 397 -3.31 1.05 -22.30
C VAL A 397 -4.59 0.21 -22.36
N PHE A 398 -5.59 0.60 -23.16
CA PHE A 398 -6.83 -0.18 -23.30
C PHE A 398 -6.56 -1.59 -23.84
N ARG A 399 -5.44 -1.82 -24.54
CA ARG A 399 -4.95 -3.15 -24.96
C ARG A 399 -4.66 -4.10 -23.77
N LYS A 400 -4.61 -3.59 -22.53
CA LYS A 400 -4.49 -4.37 -21.29
C LYS A 400 -5.83 -4.81 -20.70
N ILE A 401 -6.95 -4.23 -21.14
CA ILE A 401 -8.31 -4.64 -20.79
C ILE A 401 -8.66 -5.87 -21.67
N THR A 402 -8.20 -7.04 -21.25
CA THR A 402 -8.30 -8.30 -22.04
C THR A 402 -9.44 -9.21 -21.62
N ALA A 403 -10.01 -9.04 -20.42
CA ALA A 403 -11.01 -9.94 -19.85
C ALA A 403 -12.41 -9.31 -19.74
N GLY A 404 -12.49 -7.99 -19.56
CA GLY A 404 -13.76 -7.27 -19.46
C GLY A 404 -14.36 -6.91 -20.80
N SER A 405 -13.50 -6.42 -21.71
CA SER A 405 -13.86 -5.73 -22.95
C SER A 405 -14.79 -4.54 -22.69
N LEU A 406 -14.19 -3.36 -22.54
CA LEU A 406 -14.85 -2.09 -22.23
C LEU A 406 -16.09 -1.85 -23.11
N ASP A 407 -17.24 -1.61 -22.48
CA ASP A 407 -18.52 -1.29 -23.12
C ASP A 407 -18.87 0.21 -23.06
N TYR A 408 -18.30 0.91 -22.07
CA TYR A 408 -18.61 2.31 -21.75
C TYR A 408 -17.36 3.07 -21.29
N LEU A 409 -17.09 4.20 -21.94
CA LEU A 409 -15.97 5.10 -21.66
C LEU A 409 -16.47 6.54 -21.48
N GLN A 410 -16.15 7.17 -20.36
CA GLN A 410 -16.11 8.62 -20.23
C GLN A 410 -14.71 9.10 -19.88
N ALA A 411 -14.11 9.89 -20.77
CA ALA A 411 -12.82 10.52 -20.56
C ALA A 411 -12.85 11.97 -21.06
N MET A 412 -13.90 12.70 -20.69
CA MET A 412 -14.10 14.11 -21.05
C MET A 412 -13.09 15.02 -20.33
N ALA A 413 -12.73 16.16 -20.93
CA ALA A 413 -11.86 17.17 -20.32
C ALA A 413 -10.43 16.67 -20.00
N ASN A 414 -9.85 15.89 -20.90
CA ASN A 414 -8.54 15.25 -20.75
C ASN A 414 -7.53 15.77 -21.81
N ASN A 415 -6.38 15.11 -21.93
CA ASN A 415 -5.31 15.46 -22.89
C ASN A 415 -5.19 14.43 -24.04
N ILE A 416 -6.27 13.74 -24.39
CA ILE A 416 -6.25 12.72 -25.46
C ILE A 416 -6.03 13.41 -26.81
N VAL A 417 -4.98 12.99 -27.53
CA VAL A 417 -4.65 13.44 -28.89
C VAL A 417 -4.86 12.31 -29.91
N SER A 418 -4.53 11.07 -29.51
CA SER A 418 -4.67 9.85 -30.31
C SER A 418 -5.60 8.87 -29.63
N LEU A 419 -6.36 8.12 -30.43
CA LEU A 419 -7.24 7.03 -29.97
C LEU A 419 -6.62 5.64 -30.19
N ASP A 420 -5.33 5.55 -30.55
CA ASP A 420 -4.63 4.26 -30.72
C ASP A 420 -4.78 3.39 -29.47
N GLY A 421 -5.18 2.13 -29.66
CA GLY A 421 -5.50 1.17 -28.59
C GLY A 421 -6.99 1.00 -28.33
N ILE A 422 -7.84 1.97 -28.67
CA ILE A 422 -9.30 1.86 -28.46
C ILE A 422 -9.92 0.75 -29.32
N GLU A 423 -9.32 0.46 -30.49
CA GLU A 423 -9.74 -0.62 -31.40
C GLU A 423 -9.65 -2.02 -30.77
N SER A 424 -8.93 -2.18 -29.66
CA SER A 424 -8.92 -3.43 -28.89
C SER A 424 -10.25 -3.72 -28.18
N GLN A 425 -11.05 -2.69 -27.89
CA GLN A 425 -12.26 -2.78 -27.07
C GLN A 425 -13.51 -2.96 -27.94
N GLN A 426 -13.63 -4.14 -28.56
CA GLN A 426 -14.60 -4.46 -29.60
C GLN A 426 -16.08 -4.35 -29.21
N ASN A 427 -16.40 -4.33 -27.91
CA ASN A 427 -17.75 -4.13 -27.36
C ASN A 427 -18.09 -2.66 -27.03
N LEU A 428 -17.14 -1.73 -27.20
CA LEU A 428 -17.27 -0.35 -26.76
C LEU A 428 -18.37 0.38 -27.54
N SER A 429 -19.47 0.68 -26.86
CA SER A 429 -20.72 1.15 -27.48
C SER A 429 -21.15 2.55 -27.03
N SER A 430 -20.60 3.04 -25.91
CA SER A 430 -20.88 4.37 -25.37
C SER A 430 -19.58 5.10 -25.06
N ILE A 431 -19.29 6.15 -25.82
CA ILE A 431 -18.00 6.86 -25.77
C ILE A 431 -18.24 8.36 -25.55
N ASN A 432 -17.78 8.88 -24.41
CA ASN A 432 -17.75 10.32 -24.13
C ASN A 432 -16.29 10.79 -24.01
N ILE A 433 -15.78 11.41 -25.06
CA ILE A 433 -14.39 11.91 -25.16
C ILE A 433 -14.35 13.38 -25.58
N GLY A 434 -15.40 14.13 -25.25
CA GLY A 434 -15.44 15.58 -25.49
C GLY A 434 -14.39 16.35 -24.68
N GLN A 435 -14.10 17.59 -25.07
CA GLN A 435 -13.09 18.45 -24.43
C GLN A 435 -11.70 17.79 -24.36
N ASN A 436 -11.24 17.26 -25.50
CA ASN A 436 -9.91 16.71 -25.69
C ASN A 436 -9.23 17.41 -26.88
N LYS A 437 -8.16 16.84 -27.45
CA LYS A 437 -7.38 17.37 -28.58
C LYS A 437 -7.33 16.37 -29.74
N ILE A 438 -8.41 15.60 -29.91
CA ILE A 438 -8.46 14.50 -30.89
C ILE A 438 -8.58 15.08 -32.29
N LYS A 439 -7.58 14.80 -33.14
CA LYS A 439 -7.56 15.19 -34.58
C LYS A 439 -8.13 14.09 -35.50
N SER A 440 -7.77 12.82 -35.28
CA SER A 440 -8.28 11.65 -36.03
C SER A 440 -9.12 10.74 -35.14
N ILE A 441 -10.17 10.16 -35.74
CA ILE A 441 -11.04 9.14 -35.14
C ILE A 441 -10.95 7.79 -35.87
N ASP A 442 -9.92 7.57 -36.69
CA ASP A 442 -9.74 6.34 -37.49
C ASP A 442 -9.85 5.03 -36.68
N PRO A 443 -9.32 4.92 -35.43
CA PRO A 443 -9.49 3.71 -34.62
C PRO A 443 -10.95 3.33 -34.33
N LEU A 444 -11.87 4.30 -34.30
CA LEU A 444 -13.31 4.06 -34.09
C LEU A 444 -13.98 3.34 -35.28
N SER A 445 -13.32 3.30 -36.45
CA SER A 445 -13.79 2.49 -37.60
C SER A 445 -13.73 0.98 -37.35
N LYS A 446 -12.98 0.54 -36.33
CA LYS A 446 -12.77 -0.88 -36.01
C LYS A 446 -13.72 -1.43 -34.96
N LEU A 447 -14.66 -0.61 -34.45
CA LEU A 447 -15.62 -1.01 -33.41
C LEU A 447 -16.93 -1.49 -34.05
N ASN A 448 -17.53 -2.55 -33.51
CA ASN A 448 -18.65 -3.23 -34.16
C ASN A 448 -19.94 -2.39 -34.20
N GLN A 449 -20.25 -1.64 -33.13
CA GLN A 449 -21.35 -0.69 -33.13
C GLN A 449 -21.26 0.32 -31.98
N ILE A 450 -21.22 1.62 -32.32
CA ILE A 450 -21.23 2.74 -31.38
C ILE A 450 -22.65 3.30 -31.31
N ASN A 451 -23.28 3.22 -30.14
CA ASN A 451 -24.63 3.71 -29.88
C ASN A 451 -24.63 5.18 -29.43
N PHE A 452 -23.64 5.57 -28.64
CA PHE A 452 -23.44 6.92 -28.13
C PHE A 452 -22.01 7.37 -28.38
N LEU A 453 -21.83 8.57 -28.94
CA LEU A 453 -20.52 9.15 -29.24
C LEU A 453 -20.54 10.66 -29.06
N ASN A 454 -19.83 11.15 -28.04
CA ASN A 454 -19.59 12.57 -27.81
C ASN A 454 -18.13 12.93 -28.08
N LEU A 455 -17.92 13.67 -29.16
CA LEU A 455 -16.69 14.27 -29.67
C LEU A 455 -16.67 15.80 -29.50
N MET A 456 -17.63 16.42 -28.79
CA MET A 456 -17.71 17.88 -28.68
C MET A 456 -16.40 18.51 -28.18
N ARG A 457 -16.00 19.67 -28.71
CA ARG A 457 -14.76 20.37 -28.32
C ARG A 457 -13.51 19.50 -28.48
N ASN A 458 -13.26 19.06 -29.71
CA ASN A 458 -12.03 18.43 -30.16
C ASN A 458 -11.51 19.17 -31.42
N GLU A 459 -10.64 18.52 -32.20
CA GLU A 459 -10.02 19.05 -33.41
C GLU A 459 -10.36 18.16 -34.63
N VAL A 460 -11.50 17.45 -34.59
CA VAL A 460 -11.85 16.42 -35.59
C VAL A 460 -12.26 17.05 -36.91
N PHE A 461 -11.50 16.76 -37.98
CA PHE A 461 -11.72 17.30 -39.32
C PHE A 461 -12.55 16.38 -40.25
N ASP A 462 -12.54 15.07 -40.00
CA ASP A 462 -13.17 14.05 -40.87
C ASP A 462 -14.00 13.06 -40.04
N LEU A 463 -15.30 12.95 -40.35
CA LEU A 463 -16.22 12.01 -39.70
C LEU A 463 -16.44 10.70 -40.48
N ARG A 464 -15.89 10.54 -41.69
CA ARG A 464 -16.06 9.31 -42.48
C ARG A 464 -15.66 8.02 -41.75
N PRO A 465 -14.62 7.97 -40.89
CA PRO A 465 -14.20 6.71 -40.27
C PRO A 465 -15.27 6.05 -39.38
N ILE A 466 -16.22 6.82 -38.84
CA ILE A 466 -17.32 6.29 -38.02
C ILE A 466 -18.61 6.00 -38.81
N ASN A 467 -18.60 6.09 -40.13
CA ASN A 467 -19.82 5.89 -40.94
C ASN A 467 -20.43 4.50 -40.75
N GLU A 468 -19.60 3.46 -40.76
CA GLU A 468 -20.02 2.07 -40.58
C GLU A 468 -20.25 1.70 -39.11
N SER A 469 -19.42 2.23 -38.20
CA SER A 469 -19.50 1.88 -36.76
C SER A 469 -20.57 2.67 -36.00
N LEU A 470 -20.92 3.89 -36.40
CA LEU A 470 -21.96 4.69 -35.72
C LEU A 470 -23.37 4.17 -36.05
N ASN A 471 -24.09 3.72 -35.03
CA ASN A 471 -25.43 3.15 -35.16
C ASN A 471 -26.39 4.09 -35.91
N GLN A 472 -27.14 3.57 -36.88
CA GLN A 472 -28.16 4.32 -37.63
C GLN A 472 -29.26 4.92 -36.72
N LYS A 473 -29.44 4.40 -35.50
CA LYS A 473 -30.35 4.94 -34.48
C LYS A 473 -29.77 6.12 -33.68
N ALA A 474 -28.48 6.44 -33.81
CA ALA A 474 -27.82 7.56 -33.12
C ALA A 474 -28.21 8.92 -33.74
N VAL A 475 -29.50 9.24 -33.73
CA VAL A 475 -30.03 10.51 -34.24
C VAL A 475 -29.78 11.60 -33.20
N ALA A 476 -28.89 12.54 -33.52
CA ALA A 476 -28.44 13.56 -32.59
C ALA A 476 -29.55 14.51 -32.08
N GLY A 477 -30.71 14.57 -32.76
CA GLY A 477 -31.82 15.45 -32.38
C GLY A 477 -32.84 14.92 -31.37
N ASN A 478 -32.87 13.62 -31.04
CA ASN A 478 -34.08 13.01 -30.46
C ASN A 478 -33.99 12.34 -29.07
N THR A 479 -32.82 12.28 -28.42
CA THR A 479 -32.69 11.95 -26.99
C THR A 479 -31.41 12.53 -26.39
N VAL A 480 -31.32 12.49 -25.06
CA VAL A 480 -30.09 12.71 -24.26
C VAL A 480 -28.97 11.67 -24.60
N TYR A 481 -29.22 10.72 -25.51
CA TYR A 481 -28.40 9.54 -25.79
C TYR A 481 -27.89 9.45 -27.25
N GLY A 482 -27.70 10.59 -27.94
CA GLY A 482 -27.30 10.65 -29.36
C GLY A 482 -25.79 10.86 -29.65
N PHE A 483 -25.47 11.13 -30.92
CA PHE A 483 -24.15 11.58 -31.39
C PHE A 483 -23.95 13.10 -31.19
N ALA A 484 -22.73 13.56 -30.90
CA ALA A 484 -22.39 14.99 -30.89
C ALA A 484 -20.92 15.26 -31.27
N ALA A 485 -20.67 16.12 -32.25
CA ALA A 485 -19.34 16.60 -32.66
C ALA A 485 -19.31 18.13 -32.83
N ARG A 486 -19.94 18.85 -31.89
CA ARG A 486 -20.04 20.32 -31.90
C ARG A 486 -18.79 21.01 -31.37
N GLU A 487 -18.66 22.30 -31.68
CA GLU A 487 -17.61 23.17 -31.14
C GLU A 487 -16.18 22.66 -31.41
N GLN A 488 -15.93 22.02 -32.56
CA GLN A 488 -14.55 21.67 -32.96
C GLN A 488 -13.71 22.96 -33.14
N ASN A 489 -12.43 22.92 -32.77
CA ASN A 489 -11.51 24.05 -32.92
C ASN A 489 -10.29 23.59 -33.71
N ILE A 490 -10.42 23.61 -35.03
CA ILE A 490 -9.46 22.96 -35.92
C ILE A 490 -8.43 23.98 -36.39
N THR A 491 -7.15 23.68 -36.15
CA THR A 491 -6.06 24.30 -36.90
C THR A 491 -5.75 23.41 -38.10
N TYR A 492 -5.86 23.97 -39.30
CA TYR A 492 -5.46 23.28 -40.53
C TYR A 492 -4.02 23.67 -40.84
N ASP A 493 -3.11 22.75 -40.52
CA ASP A 493 -1.66 22.98 -40.46
C ASP A 493 -1.00 23.13 -41.85
N ARG A 494 -1.74 22.95 -42.96
CA ARG A 494 -1.23 23.18 -44.33
C ARG A 494 -1.63 24.56 -44.84
N THR A 495 -0.67 25.26 -45.43
CA THR A 495 -0.92 26.54 -46.13
C THR A 495 -1.74 26.30 -47.40
N VAL A 496 -2.85 27.02 -47.54
CA VAL A 496 -3.64 27.03 -48.79
C VAL A 496 -3.00 28.01 -49.77
N ILE A 497 -2.81 27.58 -51.02
CA ILE A 497 -2.22 28.43 -52.05
C ILE A 497 -3.27 29.05 -52.98
N THR A 498 -3.06 30.32 -53.29
CA THR A 498 -4.08 31.23 -53.78
C THR A 498 -3.62 31.93 -55.06
N PRO A 499 -4.15 31.58 -56.25
CA PRO A 499 -3.83 32.28 -57.48
C PRO A 499 -4.40 33.70 -57.49
N LEU A 500 -3.57 34.68 -57.85
CA LEU A 500 -4.04 36.01 -58.27
C LEU A 500 -4.47 35.95 -59.74
N GLN A 501 -5.76 36.19 -60.01
CA GLN A 501 -6.29 36.27 -61.37
C GLN A 501 -7.26 37.46 -61.48
N ASN A 502 -7.10 38.28 -62.51
CA ASN A 502 -7.94 39.45 -62.79
C ASN A 502 -8.13 40.41 -61.58
N GLY A 503 -7.08 40.60 -60.77
CA GLY A 503 -7.12 41.44 -59.56
C GLY A 503 -7.84 40.83 -58.36
N MET A 504 -8.06 39.51 -58.35
CA MET A 504 -8.67 38.77 -57.24
C MET A 504 -7.80 37.56 -56.85
N TYR A 505 -7.49 37.41 -55.57
CA TYR A 505 -6.98 36.17 -55.00
C TYR A 505 -8.14 35.20 -54.78
N THR A 506 -8.03 33.98 -55.30
CA THR A 506 -9.01 32.91 -55.04
C THR A 506 -8.46 31.95 -54.01
N VAL A 507 -9.16 31.75 -52.89
CA VAL A 507 -8.73 30.90 -51.78
C VAL A 507 -9.69 29.72 -51.67
N GLU A 508 -9.21 28.50 -51.88
CA GLU A 508 -9.96 27.28 -51.58
C GLU A 508 -10.03 27.06 -50.06
N LEU A 509 -11.19 26.69 -49.53
CA LEU A 509 -11.34 26.49 -48.08
C LEU A 509 -11.10 25.02 -47.71
N PRO A 510 -10.29 24.74 -46.67
CA PRO A 510 -10.14 23.39 -46.12
C PRO A 510 -11.41 23.05 -45.32
N MET A 511 -12.44 22.56 -46.01
CA MET A 511 -13.73 22.25 -45.41
C MET A 511 -13.71 20.90 -44.70
N PRO A 512 -14.13 20.82 -43.41
CA PRO A 512 -14.30 19.56 -42.71
C PRO A 512 -15.31 18.64 -43.40
N ILE A 513 -15.09 17.32 -43.30
CA ILE A 513 -15.80 16.28 -44.03
C ILE A 513 -16.79 15.57 -43.10
N ASP A 514 -18.07 15.52 -43.51
CA ASP A 514 -19.12 14.83 -42.77
C ASP A 514 -19.07 13.30 -42.96
N ILE A 515 -19.86 12.57 -42.16
CA ILE A 515 -19.89 11.10 -42.11
C ILE A 515 -20.22 10.43 -43.45
N ASP A 516 -21.02 11.09 -44.29
CA ASP A 516 -21.39 10.63 -45.65
C ASP A 516 -20.36 11.01 -46.73
N GLY A 517 -19.28 11.70 -46.34
CA GLY A 517 -18.24 12.20 -47.23
C GLY A 517 -18.57 13.55 -47.89
N SER A 518 -19.71 14.16 -47.61
CA SER A 518 -20.00 15.53 -48.04
C SER A 518 -19.15 16.55 -47.28
N LEU A 519 -18.87 17.69 -47.92
CA LEU A 519 -18.21 18.80 -47.23
C LEU A 519 -19.23 19.58 -46.40
N THR A 520 -18.84 19.93 -45.18
CA THR A 520 -19.58 20.90 -44.36
C THR A 520 -19.66 22.27 -45.04
N ASN A 521 -20.53 23.15 -44.54
CA ASN A 521 -20.76 24.46 -45.13
C ASN A 521 -20.43 25.62 -44.18
N THR A 522 -19.95 26.73 -44.76
CA THR A 522 -19.90 28.06 -44.16
C THR A 522 -20.57 29.07 -45.10
N SER A 523 -20.95 30.24 -44.60
CA SER A 523 -21.43 31.38 -45.40
C SER A 523 -20.33 32.41 -45.70
N SER A 524 -19.29 32.43 -44.87
CA SER A 524 -18.27 33.48 -44.89
C SER A 524 -17.01 33.09 -44.13
N VAL A 525 -15.92 33.80 -44.43
CA VAL A 525 -14.63 33.70 -43.76
C VAL A 525 -14.24 35.07 -43.23
N SER A 526 -13.77 35.12 -41.99
CA SER A 526 -13.15 36.30 -41.39
C SER A 526 -11.65 36.24 -41.64
N LEU A 527 -11.08 37.33 -42.15
CA LEU A 527 -9.66 37.51 -42.37
C LEU A 527 -9.18 38.67 -41.50
N LYS A 528 -8.30 38.37 -40.55
CA LYS A 528 -7.64 39.37 -39.71
C LYS A 528 -6.21 39.57 -40.22
N PHE A 529 -5.92 40.75 -40.75
CA PHE A 529 -4.63 41.11 -41.31
C PHE A 529 -3.59 41.36 -40.21
N ALA A 530 -2.30 41.29 -40.53
CA ALA A 530 -1.19 41.55 -39.60
C ALA A 530 -1.26 42.93 -38.90
N ASN A 531 -1.88 43.93 -39.53
CA ASN A 531 -2.12 45.25 -38.93
C ASN A 531 -3.29 45.28 -37.91
N GLY A 532 -3.91 44.14 -37.61
CA GLY A 532 -5.03 43.99 -36.69
C GLY A 532 -6.42 44.27 -37.28
N THR A 533 -6.51 44.81 -38.50
CA THR A 533 -7.80 45.05 -39.18
C THR A 533 -8.45 43.71 -39.53
N THR A 534 -9.79 43.64 -39.48
CA THR A 534 -10.54 42.43 -39.86
C THR A 534 -11.54 42.74 -40.97
N LYS A 535 -11.58 41.90 -42.01
CA LYS A 535 -12.61 41.90 -43.07
C LYS A 535 -13.33 40.55 -43.08
N THR A 536 -14.50 40.52 -43.71
CA THR A 536 -15.31 39.30 -43.87
C THR A 536 -15.66 39.12 -45.34
N TYR A 537 -15.38 37.93 -45.87
CA TYR A 537 -15.60 37.55 -47.26
C TYR A 537 -16.70 36.50 -47.34
N SER A 538 -17.67 36.67 -48.25
CA SER A 538 -18.70 35.66 -48.52
C SER A 538 -18.11 34.49 -49.31
N THR A 539 -18.57 33.28 -49.03
CA THR A 539 -18.13 32.08 -49.76
C THR A 539 -18.91 31.83 -51.05
N SER A 540 -18.23 31.28 -52.05
CA SER A 540 -18.81 30.69 -53.25
C SER A 540 -18.55 29.17 -53.29
N GLN A 541 -19.33 28.43 -54.07
CA GLN A 541 -19.13 27.00 -54.30
C GLN A 541 -18.99 26.73 -55.80
N SER A 542 -18.02 25.90 -56.17
CA SER A 542 -17.79 25.45 -57.55
C SER A 542 -17.11 24.08 -57.54
N GLU A 543 -17.50 23.19 -58.45
CA GLU A 543 -16.89 21.85 -58.63
C GLU A 543 -16.78 21.01 -57.33
N GLY A 544 -17.74 21.16 -56.41
CA GLY A 544 -17.75 20.46 -55.12
C GLY A 544 -16.82 21.04 -54.06
N LYS A 545 -16.15 22.17 -54.34
CA LYS A 545 -15.25 22.91 -53.43
C LYS A 545 -15.88 24.23 -53.00
N THR A 546 -15.42 24.77 -51.88
CA THR A 546 -15.85 26.09 -51.36
C THR A 546 -14.68 27.07 -51.42
N TYR A 547 -14.92 28.30 -51.84
CA TYR A 547 -13.91 29.33 -52.04
C TYR A 547 -14.30 30.68 -51.42
N ILE A 548 -13.32 31.55 -51.21
CA ILE A 548 -13.51 33.01 -51.11
C ILE A 548 -12.71 33.72 -52.19
N SER A 549 -13.15 34.92 -52.57
CA SER A 549 -12.42 35.81 -53.48
C SER A 549 -12.08 37.10 -52.75
N ILE A 550 -10.78 37.40 -52.64
CA ILE A 550 -10.23 38.58 -51.97
C ILE A 550 -9.70 39.54 -53.03
N PRO A 551 -10.19 40.78 -53.13
CA PRO A 551 -9.62 41.78 -54.05
C PRO A 551 -8.15 42.04 -53.77
N GLU A 552 -7.35 42.22 -54.81
CA GLU A 552 -5.92 42.52 -54.67
C GLU A 552 -5.69 43.79 -53.83
N GLY A 553 -6.52 44.83 -54.01
CA GLY A 553 -6.46 46.06 -53.21
C GLY A 553 -6.93 45.94 -51.76
N ASP A 554 -7.35 44.76 -51.30
CA ASP A 554 -7.63 44.51 -49.88
C ASP A 554 -6.38 44.07 -49.09
N VAL A 555 -5.32 43.62 -49.79
CA VAL A 555 -4.03 43.19 -49.23
C VAL A 555 -2.91 44.13 -49.67
N ASP A 556 -1.75 44.06 -49.01
CA ASP A 556 -0.54 44.71 -49.52
C ASP A 556 0.12 43.81 -50.56
N SER A 557 -0.29 43.94 -51.83
CA SER A 557 0.27 43.17 -52.94
C SER A 557 1.73 43.54 -53.29
N SER A 558 2.36 44.47 -52.57
CA SER A 558 3.80 44.72 -52.68
C SER A 558 4.66 43.78 -51.83
N GLN A 559 4.07 43.05 -50.88
CA GLN A 559 4.76 42.00 -50.12
C GLN A 559 4.92 40.72 -50.96
N GLU A 560 5.99 39.97 -50.71
CA GLU A 560 6.22 38.65 -51.32
C GLU A 560 5.11 37.64 -50.94
N ASN A 561 4.62 37.73 -49.70
CA ASN A 561 3.37 37.11 -49.26
C ASN A 561 2.37 38.20 -48.79
N PRO A 562 1.36 38.57 -49.59
CA PRO A 562 0.33 39.56 -49.21
C PRO A 562 -0.56 39.12 -48.04
N PHE A 563 -0.48 37.86 -47.63
CA PHE A 563 -1.19 37.28 -46.49
C PHE A 563 -0.27 37.00 -45.29
N GLU A 564 0.97 37.51 -45.30
CA GLU A 564 1.92 37.29 -44.22
C GLU A 564 1.38 37.80 -42.87
N GLY A 565 1.48 36.96 -41.84
CA GLY A 565 0.87 37.23 -40.53
C GLY A 565 -0.65 37.39 -40.50
N ALA A 566 -1.38 37.02 -41.57
CA ALA A 566 -2.84 37.08 -41.60
C ALA A 566 -3.48 35.80 -41.05
N GLU A 567 -4.52 35.96 -40.23
CA GLU A 567 -5.29 34.87 -39.60
C GLU A 567 -6.61 34.69 -40.35
N PHE A 568 -6.75 33.57 -41.08
CA PHE A 568 -8.02 33.18 -41.70
C PHE A 568 -8.82 32.33 -40.71
N LYS A 569 -10.09 32.68 -40.49
CA LYS A 569 -10.98 31.94 -39.58
C LYS A 569 -12.41 31.90 -40.08
N PHE A 570 -13.02 30.71 -40.06
CA PHE A 570 -14.46 30.55 -40.33
C PHE A 570 -15.14 29.57 -39.39
N SER A 571 -16.45 29.74 -39.21
CA SER A 571 -17.30 28.78 -38.52
C SER A 571 -17.97 27.86 -39.54
N PHE A 572 -17.84 26.54 -39.36
CA PHE A 572 -18.53 25.56 -40.20
C PHE A 572 -19.71 24.93 -39.46
N ASN A 573 -20.68 24.47 -40.23
CA ASN A 573 -21.79 23.67 -39.74
C ASN A 573 -22.16 22.61 -40.78
N ASN A 574 -22.81 21.55 -40.30
CA ASN A 574 -23.46 20.56 -41.14
C ASN A 574 -25.00 20.73 -41.13
N ASN A 575 -25.53 21.94 -41.34
CA ASN A 575 -26.98 22.14 -41.33
C ASN A 575 -27.66 21.55 -42.58
N ASN A 576 -26.91 21.39 -43.67
CA ASN A 576 -27.40 20.91 -44.95
C ASN A 576 -27.07 19.42 -45.23
N GLY A 577 -26.38 18.74 -44.32
CA GLY A 577 -26.05 17.32 -44.45
C GLY A 577 -27.26 16.43 -44.73
N ALA A 578 -27.01 15.39 -45.52
CA ALA A 578 -28.01 14.39 -45.85
C ALA A 578 -28.20 13.39 -44.70
N ASP A 579 -27.13 13.08 -43.95
CA ASP A 579 -27.18 12.12 -42.84
C ASP A 579 -27.83 12.72 -41.57
N PRO A 580 -28.94 12.13 -41.05
CA PRO A 580 -29.61 12.63 -39.85
C PRO A 580 -28.84 12.37 -38.54
N ARG A 581 -27.76 11.57 -38.55
CA ARG A 581 -26.91 11.34 -37.37
C ARG A 581 -26.06 12.56 -37.03
N THR A 582 -25.57 13.30 -38.02
CA THR A 582 -24.59 14.39 -37.87
C THR A 582 -25.14 15.78 -38.16
N LYS A 583 -26.28 15.87 -38.85
CA LYS A 583 -26.93 17.13 -39.25
C LYS A 583 -27.13 18.10 -38.09
N ALA A 584 -26.56 19.31 -38.19
CA ALA A 584 -26.51 20.36 -37.15
C ALA A 584 -25.81 19.95 -35.82
N TRP A 585 -25.05 18.86 -35.82
CA TRP A 585 -24.28 18.36 -34.68
C TRP A 585 -22.80 18.14 -34.98
N PHE A 586 -22.37 18.23 -36.23
CA PHE A 586 -20.98 18.52 -36.61
C PHE A 586 -20.84 20.03 -36.89
N THR A 587 -20.17 20.74 -35.99
CA THR A 587 -19.96 22.20 -36.06
C THR A 587 -18.64 22.58 -35.42
N GLY A 588 -18.09 23.73 -35.80
CA GLY A 588 -16.85 24.23 -35.18
C GLY A 588 -16.30 25.46 -35.86
N THR A 589 -15.04 25.77 -35.58
CA THR A 589 -14.25 26.76 -36.30
C THR A 589 -13.01 26.13 -36.90
N VAL A 590 -12.59 26.63 -38.06
CA VAL A 590 -11.33 26.30 -38.72
C VAL A 590 -10.48 27.57 -38.79
N THR A 591 -9.23 27.47 -38.38
CA THR A 591 -8.18 28.48 -38.61
C THR A 591 -7.13 27.89 -39.54
N PHE A 592 -6.68 28.65 -40.55
CA PHE A 592 -5.70 28.20 -41.54
C PHE A 592 -4.79 29.33 -42.02
N LYS A 593 -3.66 28.98 -42.63
CA LYS A 593 -2.74 29.90 -43.32
C LYS A 593 -3.01 29.90 -44.82
N ALA A 594 -2.77 31.02 -45.49
CA ALA A 594 -2.78 31.09 -46.94
C ALA A 594 -1.59 31.88 -47.49
N SER A 595 -1.17 31.55 -48.69
CA SER A 595 -0.10 32.24 -49.43
C SER A 595 -0.50 32.40 -50.90
N PRO A 596 0.07 33.38 -51.63
CA PRO A 596 -0.03 33.40 -53.08
C PRO A 596 0.66 32.16 -53.68
N ILE A 597 0.47 31.89 -54.98
CA ILE A 597 1.38 30.98 -55.69
C ILE A 597 2.80 31.54 -55.57
N ALA A 598 3.70 30.75 -54.96
CA ALA A 598 5.06 31.18 -54.75
C ALA A 598 5.76 31.39 -56.10
N THR A 599 6.45 32.53 -56.26
CA THR A 599 7.25 32.77 -57.47
C THR A 599 8.51 31.90 -57.50
N ASN A 600 8.93 31.38 -56.34
CA ASN A 600 9.99 30.41 -56.17
C ASN A 600 9.86 29.72 -54.79
N TYR A 601 10.36 28.49 -54.66
CA TYR A 601 10.38 27.66 -53.46
C TYR A 601 11.81 27.44 -52.98
N HIS A 602 11.98 27.40 -51.65
CA HIS A 602 13.21 26.98 -50.97
C HIS A 602 13.06 25.57 -50.42
N VAL A 603 14.19 24.87 -50.24
CA VAL A 603 14.22 23.50 -49.71
C VAL A 603 14.95 23.49 -48.38
N ILE A 604 14.32 22.87 -47.38
CA ILE A 604 14.90 22.68 -46.04
C ILE A 604 14.90 21.19 -45.69
N TYR A 605 15.76 20.83 -44.75
CA TYR A 605 15.92 19.47 -44.27
C TYR A 605 15.79 19.45 -42.75
N ASP A 606 15.25 18.37 -42.21
CA ASP A 606 15.13 18.12 -40.78
C ASP A 606 15.42 16.64 -40.47
N PHE A 607 15.81 16.31 -39.24
CA PHE A 607 16.12 14.94 -38.83
C PHE A 607 15.34 14.50 -37.58
N ILE A 608 14.87 13.25 -37.63
CA ILE A 608 14.19 12.58 -36.52
C ILE A 608 14.87 11.25 -36.18
N SER A 609 14.74 10.83 -34.92
CA SER A 609 15.13 9.49 -34.50
C SER A 609 13.98 8.50 -34.73
N GLY A 610 14.25 7.43 -35.48
CA GLY A 610 13.35 6.28 -35.57
C GLY A 610 13.50 5.30 -34.39
N THR A 611 14.57 5.40 -33.60
CA THR A 611 14.76 4.56 -32.42
C THR A 611 13.97 5.10 -31.23
N ARG A 612 12.86 4.43 -30.90
CA ARG A 612 11.94 4.80 -29.81
C ARG A 612 12.68 5.07 -28.49
N GLY A 613 12.50 6.27 -27.94
CA GLY A 613 13.07 6.67 -26.64
C GLY A 613 14.54 7.14 -26.69
N LYS A 614 15.17 7.20 -27.87
CA LYS A 614 16.52 7.73 -28.08
C LYS A 614 16.42 9.04 -28.87
N SER A 615 16.85 10.17 -28.31
CA SER A 615 16.95 11.45 -29.02
C SER A 615 18.19 11.50 -29.92
N LEU A 616 18.13 12.25 -31.02
CA LEU A 616 19.30 12.53 -31.85
C LEU A 616 20.34 13.35 -31.07
N PRO A 617 21.65 13.06 -31.20
CA PRO A 617 22.71 13.90 -30.67
C PRO A 617 22.98 15.09 -31.62
N PRO A 618 23.55 16.22 -31.12
CA PRO A 618 23.83 17.41 -31.95
C PRO A 618 24.67 17.12 -33.19
N GLU A 619 25.59 16.16 -33.10
CA GLU A 619 26.46 15.72 -34.18
C GLU A 619 25.67 15.18 -35.39
N ILE A 620 24.45 14.66 -35.21
CA ILE A 620 23.57 14.28 -36.31
C ILE A 620 22.90 15.50 -36.94
N THR A 621 22.47 16.49 -36.13
CA THR A 621 21.86 17.72 -36.67
C THR A 621 22.85 18.56 -37.47
N ASP A 622 24.15 18.48 -37.17
CA ASP A 622 25.21 19.11 -37.97
C ASP A 622 25.44 18.45 -39.34
N LEU A 623 24.86 17.27 -39.61
CA LEU A 623 24.93 16.59 -40.92
C LEU A 623 23.86 17.06 -41.92
N LEU A 624 22.97 17.97 -41.52
CA LEU A 624 21.86 18.46 -42.35
C LEU A 624 22.39 19.07 -43.67
N PRO A 625 21.90 18.61 -44.84
CA PRO A 625 22.34 19.14 -46.12
C PRO A 625 21.75 20.53 -46.38
N ILE A 626 22.50 21.35 -47.12
CA ILE A 626 22.09 22.70 -47.50
C ILE A 626 21.65 22.71 -48.97
N ASP A 627 20.50 23.33 -49.26
CA ASP A 627 20.08 23.61 -50.63
C ASP A 627 19.78 25.09 -50.86
N SER A 628 20.69 25.76 -51.55
CA SER A 628 20.56 27.15 -51.99
C SER A 628 19.88 27.29 -53.36
N THR A 629 19.38 26.22 -53.94
CA THR A 629 18.70 26.23 -55.24
C THR A 629 17.32 26.89 -55.10
N LYS A 630 16.97 27.78 -56.04
CA LYS A 630 15.62 28.31 -56.19
C LYS A 630 14.85 27.40 -57.15
N TYR A 631 13.79 26.78 -56.67
CA TYR A 631 12.88 25.96 -57.47
C TYR A 631 11.63 26.77 -57.83
N TYR A 632 10.94 26.40 -58.89
CA TYR A 632 9.72 27.05 -59.39
C TYR A 632 8.54 26.07 -59.36
N GLU A 633 7.31 26.58 -59.43
CA GLU A 633 6.10 25.76 -59.43
C GLU A 633 6.16 24.64 -60.48
N GLY A 634 6.07 23.39 -60.03
CA GLY A 634 6.15 22.18 -60.86
C GLY A 634 7.54 21.55 -60.98
N ASP A 635 8.62 22.18 -60.50
CA ASP A 635 9.96 21.60 -60.51
C ASP A 635 10.02 20.31 -59.67
N THR A 636 10.84 19.34 -60.09
CA THR A 636 11.08 18.12 -59.31
C THR A 636 12.35 18.27 -58.49
N ILE A 637 12.21 18.34 -57.18
CA ILE A 637 13.30 18.40 -56.20
C ILE A 637 13.67 16.98 -55.80
N THR A 638 14.93 16.60 -55.96
CA THR A 638 15.46 15.33 -55.42
C THR A 638 16.12 15.59 -54.08
N ALA A 639 15.85 14.76 -53.07
CA ALA A 639 16.44 14.90 -51.75
C ALA A 639 17.98 14.79 -51.82
N LYS A 640 18.69 15.69 -51.15
CA LYS A 640 20.13 15.58 -50.95
C LYS A 640 20.39 14.73 -49.72
N ASN A 641 21.30 13.76 -49.81
CA ASN A 641 21.74 12.99 -48.64
C ASN A 641 22.49 13.88 -47.63
N PRO A 642 22.49 13.51 -46.33
CA PRO A 642 23.40 14.09 -45.35
C PRO A 642 24.88 13.92 -45.73
N THR A 643 25.75 14.69 -45.08
CA THR A 643 27.20 14.63 -45.28
C THR A 643 27.82 13.30 -44.87
N GLN A 644 27.15 12.53 -44.00
CA GLN A 644 27.47 11.15 -43.63
C GLN A 644 26.17 10.34 -43.56
N LEU A 645 26.22 9.03 -43.86
CA LEU A 645 25.08 8.12 -43.74
C LEU A 645 25.15 7.25 -42.47
N GLU A 646 26.30 7.22 -41.81
CA GLU A 646 26.54 6.49 -40.56
C GLU A 646 27.41 7.35 -39.64
N LEU A 647 27.12 7.32 -38.34
CA LEU A 647 27.89 7.99 -37.29
C LEU A 647 28.06 7.06 -36.09
N GLU A 648 29.29 6.58 -35.85
CA GLU A 648 29.63 5.85 -34.62
C GLU A 648 29.77 6.82 -33.44
N VAL A 649 29.07 6.51 -32.35
CA VAL A 649 29.15 7.19 -31.06
C VAL A 649 29.58 6.20 -29.97
N SER A 650 29.78 6.65 -28.74
CA SER A 650 30.35 5.82 -27.67
C SER A 650 29.50 4.60 -27.29
N ASP A 651 28.18 4.67 -27.45
CA ASP A 651 27.21 3.65 -27.04
C ASP A 651 26.55 2.86 -28.20
N GLY A 652 26.88 3.18 -29.46
CA GLY A 652 26.27 2.57 -30.64
C GLY A 652 26.60 3.29 -31.95
N VAL A 653 25.87 2.95 -33.00
CA VAL A 653 25.97 3.55 -34.34
C VAL A 653 24.62 4.10 -34.74
N TRP A 654 24.59 5.34 -35.23
CA TRP A 654 23.44 5.91 -35.92
C TRP A 654 23.58 5.67 -37.43
N THR A 655 22.53 5.16 -38.06
CA THR A 655 22.47 4.90 -39.51
C THR A 655 21.30 5.68 -40.11
N PHE A 656 21.53 6.36 -41.23
CA PHE A 656 20.49 7.10 -41.96
C PHE A 656 19.64 6.12 -42.78
N GLU A 657 18.35 6.04 -42.48
CA GLU A 657 17.41 5.13 -43.14
C GLU A 657 16.88 5.72 -44.46
N GLY A 658 16.72 7.04 -44.51
CA GLY A 658 16.23 7.77 -45.68
C GLY A 658 15.39 8.99 -45.34
N TYR A 659 14.87 9.65 -46.37
CA TYR A 659 13.90 10.74 -46.26
C TYR A 659 12.47 10.25 -46.39
N ASP A 660 11.51 11.05 -45.93
CA ASP A 660 10.07 10.82 -46.09
C ASP A 660 9.61 10.73 -47.56
N ALA A 661 10.43 11.24 -48.50
CA ALA A 661 10.37 10.91 -49.93
C ALA A 661 11.73 11.13 -50.61
N ASP A 662 12.07 10.32 -51.62
CA ASP A 662 13.28 10.49 -52.45
C ASP A 662 13.23 11.80 -53.28
N SER A 663 12.03 12.25 -53.63
CA SER A 663 11.80 13.48 -54.38
C SER A 663 10.42 14.07 -54.08
N LYS A 664 10.28 15.38 -54.26
CA LYS A 664 9.04 16.14 -54.09
C LYS A 664 8.88 17.13 -55.24
N THR A 665 7.65 17.45 -55.60
CA THR A 665 7.36 18.53 -56.55
C THR A 665 7.30 19.85 -55.81
N ALA A 666 8.00 20.87 -56.29
CA ALA A 666 7.92 22.24 -55.79
C ALA A 666 6.51 22.79 -56.06
N ASN A 667 5.64 22.72 -55.06
CA ASN A 667 4.28 23.23 -55.12
C ASN A 667 3.69 23.46 -53.73
N ALA A 668 2.58 24.21 -53.73
CA ALA A 668 1.63 24.42 -52.65
C ALA A 668 1.46 23.25 -51.66
N ASN A 669 1.15 22.06 -52.19
CA ASN A 669 0.74 20.91 -51.38
C ASN A 669 1.93 20.21 -50.71
N SER A 670 3.16 20.52 -51.14
CA SER A 670 4.42 19.94 -50.68
C SER A 670 5.24 20.93 -49.84
N ALA A 671 4.77 22.18 -49.73
CA ALA A 671 5.35 23.22 -48.88
C ALA A 671 4.84 23.12 -47.44
N ASN A 672 5.70 23.45 -46.49
CA ASN A 672 5.36 23.58 -45.08
C ASN A 672 4.70 24.94 -44.77
N GLU A 673 4.42 25.18 -43.49
CA GLU A 673 3.78 26.41 -43.01
C GLU A 673 4.51 27.71 -43.38
N ASP A 674 5.82 27.65 -43.62
CA ASP A 674 6.69 28.78 -43.96
C ASP A 674 6.96 28.88 -45.47
N GLY A 675 6.26 28.08 -46.30
CA GLY A 675 6.41 28.06 -47.76
C GLY A 675 7.60 27.23 -48.28
N ASN A 676 8.31 26.50 -47.40
CA ASN A 676 9.50 25.73 -47.77
C ASN A 676 9.14 24.27 -48.08
N ILE A 677 9.77 23.67 -49.09
CA ILE A 677 9.68 22.23 -49.34
C ILE A 677 10.61 21.52 -48.35
N GLN A 678 10.03 20.91 -47.32
CA GLN A 678 10.78 20.24 -46.26
C GLN A 678 10.95 18.74 -46.57
N PHE A 679 12.15 18.20 -46.38
CA PHE A 679 12.40 16.76 -46.34
C PHE A 679 12.78 16.34 -44.91
N THR A 680 12.12 15.32 -44.36
CA THR A 680 12.39 14.84 -43.01
C THR A 680 13.08 13.49 -43.07
N GLY A 681 14.31 13.43 -42.56
CA GLY A 681 15.17 12.25 -42.62
C GLY A 681 15.17 11.45 -41.32
N THR A 682 15.10 10.13 -41.42
CA THR A 682 15.06 9.22 -40.25
C THR A 682 16.43 8.61 -40.00
N TRP A 683 16.88 8.66 -38.75
CA TRP A 683 18.07 7.99 -38.26
C TRP A 683 17.71 6.88 -37.27
N ILE A 684 18.29 5.69 -37.45
CA ILE A 684 18.13 4.53 -36.58
C ILE A 684 19.42 4.32 -35.78
N PHE A 685 19.28 4.20 -34.46
CA PHE A 685 20.36 3.85 -33.55
C PHE A 685 20.40 2.36 -33.26
N GLU A 686 21.52 1.71 -33.58
CA GLU A 686 21.86 0.36 -33.12
C GLU A 686 22.87 0.44 -31.97
N THR A 687 22.54 -0.16 -30.83
CA THR A 687 23.43 -0.14 -29.66
C THR A 687 24.62 -1.09 -29.82
N LYS A 688 25.80 -0.64 -29.39
CA LYS A 688 27.04 -1.42 -29.47
C LYS A 688 26.95 -2.65 -28.56
N LYS A 689 27.33 -3.81 -29.07
CA LYS A 689 27.36 -5.06 -28.32
C LYS A 689 28.78 -5.40 -27.86
N TYR A 690 28.88 -6.02 -26.69
CA TYR A 690 30.11 -6.39 -26.02
C TYR A 690 30.09 -7.88 -25.72
N ASP A 691 31.16 -8.60 -26.08
CA ASP A 691 31.27 -10.04 -25.80
C ASP A 691 31.50 -10.28 -24.30
N VAL A 692 30.68 -11.18 -23.72
CA VAL A 692 30.84 -11.66 -22.35
C VAL A 692 31.72 -12.89 -22.38
N SER A 693 32.81 -12.83 -21.63
CA SER A 693 33.69 -13.98 -21.36
C SER A 693 33.62 -14.37 -19.89
N TYR A 694 33.61 -15.68 -19.65
CA TYR A 694 33.65 -16.27 -18.30
C TYR A 694 34.98 -17.00 -18.13
N LYS A 695 35.51 -16.97 -16.90
CA LYS A 695 36.73 -17.68 -16.53
C LYS A 695 36.57 -18.22 -15.12
N PHE A 696 36.91 -19.49 -14.92
CA PHE A 696 37.10 -20.06 -13.59
C PHE A 696 38.57 -19.94 -13.19
N GLU A 697 38.81 -19.61 -11.92
CA GLU A 697 40.14 -19.49 -11.33
C GLU A 697 40.23 -20.35 -10.08
N SER A 698 41.35 -21.05 -9.91
CA SER A 698 41.60 -21.87 -8.72
C SER A 698 41.99 -20.99 -7.54
N ILE A 699 41.36 -21.19 -6.38
CA ILE A 699 41.82 -20.62 -5.11
C ILE A 699 43.11 -21.28 -4.60
N ASN A 700 43.38 -22.51 -5.06
CA ASN A 700 44.59 -23.27 -4.75
C ASN A 700 45.66 -22.91 -5.79
N THR A 701 46.54 -21.96 -5.45
CA THR A 701 47.54 -21.40 -6.39
C THR A 701 48.56 -22.40 -6.94
N ASP A 702 48.65 -23.59 -6.35
CA ASP A 702 49.48 -24.72 -6.77
C ASP A 702 48.75 -25.71 -7.71
N LYS A 703 47.45 -25.51 -7.96
CA LYS A 703 46.62 -26.36 -8.82
C LYS A 703 45.94 -25.60 -9.94
N GLU A 704 46.14 -26.05 -11.17
CA GLU A 704 45.37 -25.61 -12.33
C GLU A 704 43.92 -26.10 -12.27
N VAL A 705 42.99 -25.34 -12.84
CA VAL A 705 41.58 -25.71 -12.91
C VAL A 705 41.41 -26.93 -13.83
N PRO A 706 40.82 -28.05 -13.37
CA PRO A 706 40.69 -29.26 -14.18
C PRO A 706 39.84 -29.02 -15.42
N LYS A 707 40.07 -29.83 -16.46
CA LYS A 707 39.32 -29.72 -17.71
C LYS A 707 37.82 -29.94 -17.47
N GLU A 708 37.46 -30.86 -16.59
CA GLU A 708 36.08 -31.16 -16.20
C GLU A 708 35.35 -29.93 -15.61
N ILE A 709 36.07 -29.00 -14.98
CA ILE A 709 35.54 -27.71 -14.49
C ILE A 709 35.52 -26.66 -15.61
N LEU A 710 36.57 -26.59 -16.45
CA LEU A 710 36.62 -25.66 -17.58
C LEU A 710 35.54 -25.97 -18.64
N ASP A 711 35.22 -27.24 -18.85
CA ASP A 711 34.14 -27.71 -19.73
C ASP A 711 32.74 -27.35 -19.18
N MET A 712 32.62 -26.89 -17.92
CA MET A 712 31.40 -26.33 -17.32
C MET A 712 31.28 -24.79 -17.46
N LEU A 713 32.22 -24.13 -18.15
CA LEU A 713 32.11 -22.68 -18.37
C LEU A 713 30.80 -22.33 -19.12
N PRO A 714 30.07 -21.29 -18.69
CA PRO A 714 28.84 -20.87 -19.35
C PRO A 714 29.07 -20.50 -20.81
N THR A 715 28.07 -20.75 -21.66
CA THR A 715 28.10 -20.35 -23.08
C THR A 715 28.35 -18.85 -23.20
N VAL A 716 29.38 -18.47 -23.95
CA VAL A 716 29.67 -17.06 -24.26
C VAL A 716 28.56 -16.45 -25.12
N GLY A 717 28.30 -15.16 -24.91
CA GLY A 717 27.29 -14.40 -25.64
C GLY A 717 27.59 -12.91 -25.58
N SER A 718 26.84 -12.11 -26.33
CA SER A 718 27.03 -10.65 -26.39
C SER A 718 25.94 -9.89 -25.64
N VAL A 719 26.30 -8.83 -24.93
CA VAL A 719 25.35 -7.92 -24.25
C VAL A 719 25.37 -6.53 -24.88
N GLU A 720 24.24 -5.84 -24.83
CA GLU A 720 24.12 -4.45 -25.30
C GLU A 720 24.78 -3.46 -24.34
N HIS A 721 25.23 -2.32 -24.86
CA HIS A 721 25.86 -1.26 -24.06
C HIS A 721 24.97 -0.82 -22.89
N GLY A 722 25.55 -0.69 -21.70
CA GLY A 722 24.85 -0.25 -20.49
C GLY A 722 23.91 -1.29 -19.86
N LYS A 723 23.81 -2.52 -20.38
CA LYS A 723 23.09 -3.62 -19.69
C LYS A 723 23.98 -4.23 -18.60
N THR A 724 23.40 -4.50 -17.44
CA THR A 724 24.05 -5.27 -16.37
C THR A 724 24.24 -6.72 -16.83
N VAL A 725 25.48 -7.23 -16.73
CA VAL A 725 25.78 -8.65 -16.91
C VAL A 725 25.72 -9.33 -15.55
N ASN A 726 24.71 -10.16 -15.33
CA ASN A 726 24.64 -10.99 -14.14
C ASN A 726 25.54 -12.22 -14.32
N ALA A 727 26.19 -12.66 -13.24
CA ALA A 727 26.80 -13.99 -13.23
C ALA A 727 25.69 -15.05 -13.43
N PRO A 728 25.90 -16.06 -14.28
CA PRO A 728 24.87 -17.05 -14.58
C PRO A 728 24.54 -17.88 -13.34
N GLU A 729 23.25 -18.01 -13.03
CA GLU A 729 22.77 -18.90 -11.96
C GLU A 729 23.19 -20.34 -12.26
N THR A 730 24.15 -20.81 -11.47
CA THR A 730 24.77 -22.12 -11.63
C THR A 730 24.71 -22.80 -10.27
N GLU A 731 23.87 -23.83 -10.15
CA GLU A 731 23.97 -24.78 -9.05
C GLU A 731 25.26 -25.59 -9.23
N TYR A 732 26.36 -25.07 -8.71
CA TYR A 732 27.63 -25.79 -8.66
C TYR A 732 27.46 -27.05 -7.80
N LYS A 733 27.81 -28.20 -8.38
CA LYS A 733 27.75 -29.52 -7.74
C LYS A 733 29.15 -30.11 -7.78
N ASP A 734 29.60 -30.66 -6.67
CA ASP A 734 30.87 -31.39 -6.49
C ASP A 734 31.25 -32.19 -7.74
N VAL A 735 32.35 -31.81 -8.39
CA VAL A 735 32.85 -32.50 -9.59
C VAL A 735 34.00 -33.41 -9.20
N LYS A 736 33.79 -34.72 -9.35
CA LYS A 736 34.87 -35.70 -9.19
C LYS A 736 35.83 -35.63 -10.37
N VAL A 737 37.09 -35.37 -10.06
CA VAL A 737 38.21 -35.38 -11.01
C VAL A 737 39.21 -36.45 -10.61
N THR A 738 40.25 -36.66 -11.43
CA THR A 738 41.21 -37.77 -11.26
C THR A 738 41.93 -37.77 -9.90
N ASP A 739 42.15 -36.61 -9.28
CA ASP A 739 42.91 -36.44 -8.05
C ASP A 739 42.09 -35.91 -6.85
N GLY A 740 40.76 -35.81 -6.97
CA GLY A 740 39.91 -35.31 -5.88
C GLY A 740 38.49 -34.90 -6.29
N VAL A 741 37.96 -33.91 -5.58
CA VAL A 741 36.68 -33.24 -5.85
C VAL A 741 36.97 -31.74 -5.91
N TRP A 742 36.37 -31.06 -6.88
CA TRP A 742 36.37 -29.60 -7.03
C TRP A 742 34.95 -29.05 -6.86
#